data_AF-A0A9W9K8K2-F1
#
_entry.id   AF-A0A9W9K8K2-F1
#
_cell.length_a   1.000
_cell.length_b   1.000
_cell.length_c   1.000
_cell.angle_alpha   90.00
_cell.angle_beta   90.00
_cell.angle_gamma   90.00
#
_symmetry.space_group_name_H-M   'P 1'
#
loop_
_entity.id
_entity.type
_entity.pdbx_description
1 polymer ?
#
loop_
_entity_poly.entity_id
_entity_poly.type
_entity_poly.pdbx_seq_one_letter_code
_entity_poly.pdbx_strand_id
1 'polypeptide(L)'
;MVGLVSAAGLVGFLSEPDPELKVFALKSLDSQIDLLWTEVVNSVPEIEALYEDESFPERELAALVAAKVYYHLQEYNESMVLALGAGKLFKLDNGGEFEETIIAKCVDTFISLSATQRPAAGDQPANLNTAFPSSGDGATSTSASLTSPITPFSKSALPSKSLLSRQEFPGVDAAHPGGEDTSFQHAETPLVLQRGVQGQLQTVIERLFEECFHQKRYRQVIGIAIEAKSLDVLRMAIIRASDDEKKQQGESRRSEELLEYVLDICMGIVQERAFRNEILKLILELLNEIPAPDYFSIAKCVVYLNEHSMASVILRQLVEKGDARSLAVAYQISFDLYDNSTQEFLQKVHQEIAELVPEAEAEQKDNEGEGEPRESDPLLENQSSSSRPSGEKGADLPDELRTAFKNILAILDGKKTIQLNLEFLYRNNKADIAILNKIRDSLEARNSIFHTAVTLSNAFMHAGTTHDKFFRDNLEWLGKAVNWSKFTATAALGVIHRGNLSQGQKLLQPYLPREHIAGVGGSGSVYSQGGSLYAFGLIYANHGGMAVDLIRDHFKKATEEVVQHGGALGLGVAGMATGDEGIYDDLRNVLYTDSALNGEAVGLAMGLVMLGTGNMKALEDMIQYAHDTQHEKIVRGLAVGMALIMYGRQEAADELINGLLGDPDSTLRYGGIMTIALAYCGSGSNKAVRKLLHVAVSDVNDDVRRIAVLSLGFILFRKHQSVPRMVELLSESYNPHVRYGAAMALGISCAGTGLDEAIDLLEPMLKDSTDFVRQGALIALAMVLAQQNEAMNPRVTSLRKAMMKMIGDRHEDAMAKFGCAVALGIIDAGGRNCTISLQTQTGNLNMPGIVGAAVFVQYWYWFPFTHFLSLSFAPTSVIGVDQKLEQHSAQSLRLPPEQHVKTEEAPEKVKTAVLSTTAQAKRRAQRREKQARRESMDIDQTPTTPKVSDQLPEKMETEEGATKPEGEEGKEVEKGAGEGQKKKAEREKVGYELDNMSRVLPAQLKYLTFPDPRYEPVKRPTGGVVVVLDKQPDEPRETVELKASKESRQPAPPTETLQDRLQAAIGTAALQTPQRAGARAAVAAEPSRAAGAAAAAGVLTAVDEDEEGVEDAPLPDEFTYETEGEEEE
;
A
#
# COMPACT_ATOMS: atom_id res chain seq x y z
N MET A 1 -0.30 71.16 -26.75
CA MET A 1 -0.55 71.50 -25.34
C MET A 1 -1.69 70.64 -24.85
N VAL A 2 -1.37 69.58 -24.11
CA VAL A 2 -2.25 69.03 -23.06
C VAL A 2 -1.61 69.55 -21.77
N GLY A 3 -2.40 70.15 -20.89
CA GLY A 3 -1.86 70.65 -19.62
C GLY A 3 -1.52 69.49 -18.71
N LEU A 4 -0.40 69.57 -17.98
CA LEU A 4 -0.28 68.78 -16.76
C LEU A 4 -1.30 69.36 -15.77
N VAL A 5 -2.36 68.61 -15.50
CA VAL A 5 -3.26 68.90 -14.39
C VAL A 5 -2.50 68.50 -13.13
N SER A 6 -2.21 69.45 -12.26
CA SER A 6 -1.69 69.15 -10.91
C SER A 6 -2.87 69.04 -9.95
N ALA A 7 -2.84 68.03 -9.10
CA ALA A 7 -3.83 67.79 -8.06
C ALA A 7 -3.76 68.84 -6.93
N ALA A 8 -2.69 69.63 -6.82
CA ALA A 8 -2.51 70.63 -5.76
C ALA A 8 -3.70 71.60 -5.60
N GLY A 9 -4.39 71.93 -6.71
CA GLY A 9 -5.63 72.73 -6.65
C GLY A 9 -6.83 71.98 -6.07
N LEU A 10 -6.95 70.68 -6.34
CA LEU A 10 -7.99 69.81 -5.80
C LEU A 10 -7.73 69.48 -4.32
N VAL A 11 -6.48 69.22 -3.95
CA VAL A 11 -6.05 69.04 -2.55
C VAL A 11 -6.31 70.31 -1.73
N GLY A 12 -6.05 71.50 -2.29
CA GLY A 12 -6.43 72.76 -1.65
C GLY A 12 -7.92 72.83 -1.28
N PHE A 13 -8.81 72.35 -2.16
CA PHE A 13 -10.26 72.30 -1.89
C PHE A 13 -10.68 71.24 -0.85
N LEU A 14 -9.84 70.26 -0.49
CA LEU A 14 -10.09 69.35 0.64
C LEU A 14 -9.88 70.06 1.99
N SER A 15 -8.96 71.03 2.04
CA SER A 15 -8.63 71.80 3.24
C SER A 15 -9.62 72.94 3.56
N GLU A 16 -10.37 73.43 2.56
CA GLU A 16 -11.41 74.44 2.76
C GLU A 16 -12.60 73.89 3.56
N PRO A 17 -13.30 74.67 4.41
CA PRO A 17 -14.35 74.15 5.29
C PRO A 17 -15.71 73.92 4.61
N ASP A 18 -15.85 74.22 3.32
CA ASP A 18 -17.12 74.12 2.58
C ASP A 18 -17.35 72.68 2.05
N PRO A 19 -18.42 71.98 2.48
CA PRO A 19 -18.69 70.62 2.04
C PRO A 19 -18.98 70.51 0.53
N GLU A 20 -19.51 71.55 -0.13
CA GLU A 20 -19.75 71.51 -1.58
C GLU A 20 -18.43 71.51 -2.37
N LEU A 21 -17.42 72.24 -1.88
CA LEU A 21 -16.07 72.23 -2.47
C LEU A 21 -15.37 70.89 -2.27
N LYS A 22 -15.48 70.27 -1.08
CA LYS A 22 -14.94 68.92 -0.83
C LYS A 22 -15.58 67.87 -1.73
N VAL A 23 -16.90 67.91 -1.90
CA VAL A 23 -17.64 67.05 -2.83
C VAL A 23 -17.16 67.22 -4.27
N PHE A 24 -16.95 68.46 -4.73
CA PHE A 24 -16.43 68.73 -6.07
C PHE A 24 -14.98 68.24 -6.24
N ALA A 25 -14.14 68.41 -5.23
CA ALA A 25 -12.75 67.94 -5.22
C ALA A 25 -12.68 66.41 -5.33
N LEU A 26 -13.37 65.68 -4.44
CA LEU A 26 -13.37 64.22 -4.41
C LEU A 26 -13.90 63.60 -5.73
N LYS A 27 -14.98 64.14 -6.30
CA LYS A 27 -15.49 63.71 -7.62
C LYS A 27 -14.52 63.98 -8.77
N SER A 28 -13.77 65.08 -8.70
CA SER A 28 -12.73 65.38 -9.69
C SER A 28 -11.54 64.43 -9.55
N LEU A 29 -11.12 64.14 -8.32
CA LEU A 29 -10.04 63.20 -7.99
C LEU A 29 -10.36 61.78 -8.45
N ASP A 30 -11.55 61.24 -8.14
CA ASP A 30 -11.98 59.89 -8.56
C ASP A 30 -11.84 59.66 -10.08
N SER A 31 -12.11 60.69 -10.89
CA SER A 31 -12.04 60.64 -12.35
C SER A 31 -10.62 60.67 -12.95
N GLN A 32 -9.60 60.99 -12.15
CA GLN A 32 -8.22 61.22 -12.61
C GLN A 32 -7.16 60.57 -11.70
N ILE A 33 -7.55 59.78 -10.70
CA ILE A 33 -6.66 59.31 -9.64
C ILE A 33 -5.49 58.48 -10.16
N ASP A 34 -5.70 57.68 -11.22
CA ASP A 34 -4.65 56.86 -11.85
C ASP A 34 -3.55 57.68 -12.52
N LEU A 35 -3.80 58.97 -12.79
CA LEU A 35 -2.85 59.94 -13.31
C LEU A 35 -2.27 60.87 -12.23
N LEU A 36 -2.96 61.00 -11.09
CA LEU A 36 -2.71 62.03 -10.08
C LEU A 36 -2.29 61.51 -8.70
N TRP A 37 -2.37 60.20 -8.44
CA TRP A 37 -2.15 59.60 -7.11
C TRP A 37 -0.86 60.07 -6.43
N THR A 38 0.24 60.20 -7.18
CA THR A 38 1.55 60.68 -6.67
C THR A 38 1.52 62.04 -5.99
N GLU A 39 0.59 62.94 -6.36
CA GLU A 39 0.39 64.24 -5.69
C GLU A 39 -0.59 64.14 -4.52
N VAL A 40 -1.53 63.17 -4.55
CA VAL A 40 -2.62 62.97 -3.57
C VAL A 40 -2.18 62.15 -2.35
N VAL A 41 -1.16 61.28 -2.47
CA VAL A 41 -0.61 60.45 -1.37
C VAL A 41 -0.37 61.26 -0.09
N ASN A 42 0.20 62.46 -0.18
CA ASN A 42 0.50 63.29 0.99
C ASN A 42 -0.75 63.84 1.71
N SER A 43 -1.92 63.79 1.08
CA SER A 43 -3.21 64.26 1.60
C SER A 43 -4.17 63.12 1.99
N VAL A 44 -3.75 61.86 1.92
CA VAL A 44 -4.60 60.70 2.30
C VAL A 44 -5.17 60.83 3.72
N PRO A 45 -4.43 61.26 4.76
CA PRO A 45 -5.00 61.45 6.11
C PRO A 45 -6.11 62.50 6.18
N GLU A 46 -6.14 63.48 5.27
CA GLU A 46 -7.23 64.46 5.18
C GLU A 46 -8.49 63.82 4.55
N ILE A 47 -8.31 62.88 3.62
CA ILE A 47 -9.40 62.11 3.00
C ILE A 47 -9.95 61.06 3.99
N GLU A 48 -9.09 60.45 4.80
CA GLU A 48 -9.49 59.55 5.90
C GLU A 48 -10.29 60.28 6.97
N ALA A 49 -9.89 61.49 7.37
CA ALA A 49 -10.67 62.32 8.30
C ALA A 49 -12.06 62.68 7.76
N LEU A 50 -12.22 62.81 6.42
CA LEU A 50 -13.52 62.98 5.76
C LEU A 50 -14.33 61.68 5.64
N TYR A 51 -13.69 60.52 5.81
CA TYR A 51 -14.37 59.24 5.94
C TYR A 51 -14.79 58.96 7.40
N GLU A 52 -14.03 59.41 8.40
CA GLU A 52 -14.40 59.25 9.81
C GLU A 52 -15.54 60.19 10.24
N ASP A 53 -15.70 61.35 9.60
CA ASP A 53 -16.77 62.32 9.92
C ASP A 53 -18.16 61.81 9.50
N GLU A 54 -18.96 61.39 10.48
CA GLU A 54 -20.37 60.98 10.29
C GLU A 54 -21.30 62.09 9.80
N SER A 55 -20.88 63.36 9.85
CA SER A 55 -21.67 64.49 9.37
C SER A 55 -21.48 64.80 7.88
N PHE A 56 -20.49 64.18 7.21
CA PHE A 56 -20.15 64.48 5.82
C PHE A 56 -21.06 63.76 4.79
N PRO A 57 -21.74 64.47 3.85
CA PRO A 57 -22.76 63.86 2.98
C PRO A 57 -22.28 62.79 2.00
N GLU A 58 -21.02 62.83 1.56
CA GLU A 58 -20.47 61.89 0.56
C GLU A 58 -19.29 61.08 1.10
N ARG A 59 -19.39 60.66 2.38
CA ARG A 59 -18.46 59.76 3.06
C ARG A 59 -18.09 58.51 2.26
N GLU A 60 -19.07 57.87 1.59
CA GLU A 60 -18.83 56.71 0.71
C GLU A 60 -17.81 57.02 -0.42
N LEU A 61 -17.77 58.28 -0.91
CA LEU A 61 -16.93 58.70 -2.03
C LEU A 61 -15.51 59.08 -1.58
N ALA A 62 -15.36 59.66 -0.39
CA ALA A 62 -14.05 59.84 0.25
C ALA A 62 -13.33 58.50 0.43
N ALA A 63 -14.05 57.47 0.91
CA ALA A 63 -13.53 56.12 1.08
C ALA A 63 -13.03 55.49 -0.25
N LEU A 64 -13.78 55.67 -1.34
CA LEU A 64 -13.40 55.16 -2.67
C LEU A 64 -12.12 55.83 -3.20
N VAL A 65 -11.99 57.15 -3.03
CA VAL A 65 -10.78 57.88 -3.46
C VAL A 65 -9.57 57.47 -2.64
N ALA A 66 -9.69 57.37 -1.31
CA ALA A 66 -8.62 56.88 -0.44
C ALA A 66 -8.19 55.45 -0.81
N ALA A 67 -9.16 54.56 -1.04
CA ALA A 67 -8.89 53.19 -1.48
C ALA A 67 -8.05 53.13 -2.77
N LYS A 68 -8.44 53.89 -3.81
CA LYS A 68 -7.67 53.92 -5.07
C LYS A 68 -6.24 54.46 -4.89
N VAL A 69 -6.00 55.38 -3.95
CA VAL A 69 -4.62 55.82 -3.63
C VAL A 69 -3.83 54.71 -2.92
N TYR A 70 -4.42 54.03 -1.93
CA TYR A 70 -3.76 52.90 -1.26
C TYR A 70 -3.48 51.71 -2.19
N TYR A 71 -4.32 51.48 -3.20
CA TYR A 71 -4.05 50.50 -4.27
C TYR A 71 -2.79 50.85 -5.07
N HIS A 72 -2.62 52.11 -5.48
CA HIS A 72 -1.41 52.57 -6.18
C HIS A 72 -0.16 52.59 -5.28
N LEU A 73 -0.34 52.73 -3.96
CA LEU A 73 0.70 52.50 -2.94
C LEU A 73 1.02 51.02 -2.67
N GLN A 74 0.26 50.08 -3.24
CA GLN A 74 0.34 48.62 -3.01
C GLN A 74 -0.05 48.17 -1.58
N GLU A 75 -0.65 49.06 -0.78
CA GLU A 75 -1.17 48.77 0.56
C GLU A 75 -2.60 48.20 0.48
N TYR A 76 -2.71 47.04 -0.18
CA TYR A 76 -4.00 46.45 -0.56
C TYR A 76 -4.95 46.17 0.62
N ASN A 77 -4.42 45.93 1.83
CA ASN A 77 -5.23 45.69 3.02
C ASN A 77 -6.00 46.94 3.46
N GLU A 78 -5.35 48.11 3.47
CA GLU A 78 -5.99 49.40 3.75
C GLU A 78 -6.96 49.79 2.62
N SER A 79 -6.51 49.64 1.37
CA SER A 79 -7.33 49.84 0.18
C SER A 79 -8.63 49.02 0.22
N MET A 80 -8.56 47.76 0.65
CA MET A 80 -9.73 46.87 0.72
C MET A 80 -10.71 47.32 1.81
N VAL A 81 -10.23 47.66 3.01
CA VAL A 81 -11.08 48.11 4.11
C VAL A 81 -11.81 49.42 3.77
N LEU A 82 -11.13 50.34 3.08
CA LEU A 82 -11.73 51.60 2.60
C LEU A 82 -12.69 51.36 1.40
N ALA A 83 -12.38 50.45 0.48
CA ALA A 83 -13.28 50.07 -0.61
C ALA A 83 -14.58 49.43 -0.11
N LEU A 84 -14.51 48.59 0.94
CA LEU A 84 -15.68 48.05 1.62
C LEU A 84 -16.48 49.16 2.34
N GLY A 85 -15.79 50.13 2.95
CA GLY A 85 -16.38 51.34 3.51
C GLY A 85 -17.11 52.24 2.49
N ALA A 86 -16.73 52.17 1.20
CA ALA A 86 -17.40 52.88 0.10
C ALA A 86 -18.74 52.25 -0.33
N GLY A 87 -19.08 51.05 0.17
CA GLY A 87 -20.41 50.46 0.07
C GLY A 87 -20.98 50.39 -1.35
N LYS A 88 -21.93 51.28 -1.67
CA LYS A 88 -22.68 51.26 -2.95
C LYS A 88 -21.91 51.86 -4.13
N LEU A 89 -20.85 52.63 -3.87
CA LEU A 89 -20.03 53.20 -4.92
C LEU A 89 -19.00 52.19 -5.47
N PHE A 90 -18.63 51.18 -4.69
CA PHE A 90 -17.83 50.06 -5.15
C PHE A 90 -18.68 49.09 -5.98
N LYS A 91 -18.41 48.99 -7.29
CA LYS A 91 -19.20 48.19 -8.24
C LYS A 91 -18.39 47.01 -8.78
N LEU A 92 -18.76 45.81 -8.35
CA LEU A 92 -18.16 44.55 -8.82
C LEU A 92 -18.25 44.38 -10.35
N ASP A 93 -19.30 44.94 -10.97
CA ASP A 93 -19.61 44.81 -12.40
C ASP A 93 -18.61 45.52 -13.36
N ASN A 94 -17.73 46.38 -12.85
CA ASN A 94 -16.91 47.27 -13.69
C ASN A 94 -15.77 46.57 -14.45
N GLY A 95 -15.23 45.46 -13.93
CA GLY A 95 -14.14 44.71 -14.58
C GLY A 95 -12.83 45.49 -14.76
N GLY A 96 -12.51 46.41 -13.85
CA GLY A 96 -11.24 47.13 -13.83
C GLY A 96 -10.16 46.43 -13.00
N GLU A 97 -8.89 46.74 -13.27
CA GLU A 97 -7.73 46.15 -12.57
C GLU A 97 -7.75 46.43 -11.05
N PHE A 98 -8.31 47.57 -10.64
CA PHE A 98 -8.60 47.91 -9.24
C PHE A 98 -9.66 46.97 -8.65
N GLU A 99 -10.85 46.90 -9.27
CA GLU A 99 -11.95 46.07 -8.78
C GLU A 99 -11.57 44.59 -8.71
N GLU A 100 -10.92 44.02 -9.73
CA GLU A 100 -10.47 42.61 -9.72
C GLU A 100 -9.46 42.33 -8.60
N THR A 101 -8.49 43.22 -8.37
CA THR A 101 -7.48 43.04 -7.31
C THR A 101 -8.09 43.14 -5.91
N ILE A 102 -9.02 44.08 -5.70
CA ILE A 102 -9.70 44.24 -4.41
C ILE A 102 -10.70 43.10 -4.16
N ILE A 103 -11.38 42.59 -5.19
CA ILE A 103 -12.21 41.38 -5.10
C ILE A 103 -11.36 40.17 -4.69
N ALA A 104 -10.18 39.98 -5.31
CA ALA A 104 -9.26 38.91 -4.91
C ALA A 104 -8.85 39.02 -3.44
N LYS A 105 -8.52 40.23 -2.94
CA LYS A 105 -8.18 40.43 -1.52
C LYS A 105 -9.37 40.30 -0.57
N CYS A 106 -10.59 40.63 -0.99
CA CYS A 106 -11.80 40.29 -0.25
C CYS A 106 -11.96 38.77 -0.10
N VAL A 107 -11.69 37.98 -1.15
CA VAL A 107 -11.75 36.50 -1.09
C VAL A 107 -10.63 35.94 -0.19
N ASP A 108 -9.38 36.37 -0.37
CA ASP A 108 -8.24 35.96 0.48
C ASP A 108 -8.51 36.21 1.98
N THR A 109 -8.99 37.42 2.31
CA THR A 109 -9.22 37.81 3.70
C THR A 109 -10.47 37.16 4.28
N PHE A 110 -11.52 36.93 3.49
CA PHE A 110 -12.68 36.11 3.89
C PHE A 110 -12.25 34.68 4.24
N ILE A 111 -11.44 34.04 3.39
CA ILE A 111 -10.89 32.70 3.63
C ILE A 111 -10.10 32.67 4.93
N SER A 112 -9.15 33.60 5.12
CA SER A 112 -8.33 33.64 6.35
C SER A 112 -9.14 33.91 7.62
N LEU A 113 -10.16 34.79 7.57
CA LEU A 113 -11.04 35.08 8.69
C LEU A 113 -11.90 33.88 9.07
N SER A 114 -12.56 33.22 8.11
CA SER A 114 -13.41 32.06 8.38
C SER A 114 -12.59 30.84 8.83
N ALA A 115 -11.41 30.61 8.24
CA ALA A 115 -10.48 29.57 8.68
C ALA A 115 -9.95 29.80 10.10
N THR A 116 -9.80 31.06 10.55
CA THR A 116 -9.38 31.41 11.92
C THR A 116 -10.54 31.34 12.92
N GLN A 117 -11.77 31.64 12.51
CA GLN A 117 -12.96 31.56 13.36
C GLN A 117 -13.40 30.12 13.68
N ARG A 118 -12.96 29.12 12.90
CA ARG A 118 -12.99 27.69 13.25
C ARG A 118 -11.60 27.19 13.66
N PRO A 119 -11.13 27.41 14.91
CA PRO A 119 -10.08 26.55 15.47
C PRO A 119 -10.59 25.09 15.47
N ALA A 120 -9.69 24.13 15.24
CA ALA A 120 -10.07 22.73 15.01
C ALA A 120 -10.92 22.14 16.17
N ALA A 121 -12.21 21.93 15.91
CA ALA A 121 -13.17 21.48 16.91
C ALA A 121 -13.21 19.94 16.97
N GLY A 122 -12.46 19.36 17.91
CA GLY A 122 -12.36 17.92 18.16
C GLY A 122 -11.09 17.33 17.52
N ASP A 123 -10.05 17.00 18.27
CA ASP A 123 -10.04 16.51 19.65
C ASP A 123 -9.50 17.51 20.70
N GLN A 124 -9.73 17.22 21.98
CA GLN A 124 -8.85 17.78 23.03
C GLN A 124 -7.47 17.15 22.85
N PRO A 125 -6.36 17.93 22.90
CA PRO A 125 -5.04 17.33 22.95
C PRO A 125 -4.97 16.42 24.18
N ALA A 126 -4.61 15.16 23.95
CA ALA A 126 -4.27 14.23 25.00
C ALA A 126 -3.13 14.83 25.87
N ASN A 127 -2.97 14.28 27.07
CA ASN A 127 -1.87 14.62 27.96
C ASN A 127 -1.16 13.33 28.38
N LEU A 128 -0.45 12.72 27.41
CA LEU A 128 0.61 11.74 27.65
C LEU A 128 1.84 12.35 28.36
N ASN A 129 1.80 13.65 28.71
CA ASN A 129 2.74 14.38 29.58
C ASN A 129 3.12 13.69 30.91
N THR A 130 2.43 12.62 31.33
CA THR A 130 2.82 11.78 32.49
C THR A 130 3.54 10.48 32.14
N ALA A 131 3.54 10.05 30.86
CA ALA A 131 4.19 8.82 30.41
C ALA A 131 5.67 9.02 30.04
N PHE A 132 6.03 10.19 29.51
CA PHE A 132 7.42 10.52 29.16
C PHE A 132 8.14 11.26 30.30
N PRO A 133 9.40 10.91 30.63
CA PRO A 133 10.19 11.62 31.63
C PRO A 133 10.58 13.01 31.12
N SER A 134 9.82 14.03 31.55
CA SER A 134 9.99 15.40 31.06
C SER A 134 11.40 15.96 31.31
N SER A 135 12.09 16.30 30.23
CA SER A 135 13.37 17.01 30.20
C SER A 135 13.17 18.48 30.60
N GLY A 136 13.01 18.69 31.92
CA GLY A 136 12.59 19.95 32.52
C GLY A 136 13.41 21.17 32.10
N ASP A 137 12.70 22.23 31.73
CA ASP A 137 13.25 23.46 31.15
C ASP A 137 14.12 24.27 32.13
N GLY A 138 14.99 25.13 31.60
CA GLY A 138 16.15 25.68 32.31
C GLY A 138 15.85 26.71 33.40
N ALA A 139 15.89 26.29 34.68
CA ALA A 139 15.83 27.20 35.83
C ALA A 139 16.93 26.95 36.90
N THR A 140 17.89 27.88 36.97
CA THR A 140 18.76 28.18 38.14
C THR A 140 19.42 27.01 38.89
N SER A 141 20.70 26.74 38.58
CA SER A 141 21.54 25.83 39.37
C SER A 141 21.96 26.42 40.73
N THR A 142 21.36 25.97 41.84
CA THR A 142 21.85 26.25 43.20
C THR A 142 21.93 24.99 44.08
N SER A 143 23.15 24.45 44.17
CA SER A 143 23.72 23.72 45.33
C SER A 143 22.94 22.58 46.01
N ALA A 144 23.37 21.32 45.78
CA ALA A 144 23.35 20.27 46.81
C ALA A 144 24.35 19.08 46.60
N SER A 145 25.36 19.20 45.72
CA SER A 145 26.34 18.11 45.51
C SER A 145 27.40 18.07 46.62
N LEU A 146 27.19 17.24 47.65
CA LEU A 146 28.15 17.09 48.76
C LEU A 146 29.03 15.83 48.64
N THR A 147 30.32 16.11 48.38
CA THR A 147 31.50 15.36 48.84
C THR A 147 31.71 13.90 48.41
N SER A 148 32.72 13.72 47.54
CA SER A 148 34.00 13.16 48.02
C SER A 148 35.19 13.95 47.42
N PRO A 149 36.34 14.09 48.11
CA PRO A 149 37.47 14.90 47.65
C PRO A 149 38.69 14.07 47.17
N ILE A 150 39.74 14.80 46.71
CA ILE A 150 41.17 14.39 46.50
C ILE A 150 41.64 14.26 45.04
N THR A 151 41.91 15.39 44.37
CA THR A 151 43.24 15.84 43.90
C THR A 151 43.12 17.09 42.98
N PRO A 152 44.06 18.05 42.99
CA PRO A 152 44.00 19.21 42.09
C PRO A 152 45.24 19.35 41.19
N PHE A 153 45.13 19.18 39.87
CA PHE A 153 46.16 19.67 38.95
C PHE A 153 45.66 19.99 37.53
N SER A 154 46.33 21.00 36.94
CA SER A 154 46.27 21.46 35.54
C SER A 154 44.98 22.11 35.04
N LYS A 155 45.16 23.13 34.18
CA LYS A 155 44.12 23.84 33.44
C LYS A 155 44.37 23.65 31.95
N SER A 156 43.32 23.38 31.19
CA SER A 156 43.27 23.73 29.76
C SER A 156 41.84 24.08 29.39
N ALA A 157 41.60 25.36 29.09
CA ALA A 157 40.33 25.84 28.57
C ALA A 157 40.55 26.34 27.14
N LEU A 158 39.86 25.71 26.18
CA LEU A 158 39.81 26.15 24.78
C LEU A 158 38.33 26.33 24.39
N PRO A 159 37.92 27.47 23.80
CA PRO A 159 36.52 27.75 23.54
C PRO A 159 36.10 27.42 22.09
N SER A 160 35.17 26.48 21.93
CA SER A 160 34.52 26.20 20.63
C SER A 160 33.22 27.00 20.46
N LYS A 161 33.33 28.33 20.33
CA LYS A 161 32.20 29.17 19.86
C LYS A 161 32.10 29.13 18.34
N SER A 162 31.29 28.22 17.80
CA SER A 162 30.88 28.28 16.40
C SER A 162 30.08 29.56 16.12
N LEU A 163 30.32 30.19 14.98
CA LEU A 163 29.82 31.54 14.67
C LEU A 163 28.41 31.57 14.05
N LEU A 164 27.71 30.43 13.95
CA LEU A 164 26.37 30.35 13.38
C LEU A 164 25.21 30.59 14.36
N SER A 165 25.43 30.53 15.68
CA SER A 165 24.38 30.85 16.66
C SER A 165 24.32 32.34 16.98
N ARG A 166 23.86 33.15 16.01
CA ARG A 166 23.53 34.56 16.24
C ARG A 166 22.05 34.83 15.98
N GLN A 167 21.37 35.20 17.06
CA GLN A 167 19.96 35.57 17.09
C GLN A 167 19.73 36.81 16.23
N GLU A 168 18.87 36.71 15.22
CA GLU A 168 18.56 37.79 14.29
C GLU A 168 17.61 38.81 14.92
N PHE A 169 17.82 40.09 14.61
CA PHE A 169 16.87 41.16 14.87
C PHE A 169 16.21 41.52 13.52
N PRO A 170 14.87 41.52 13.40
CA PRO A 170 14.23 41.88 12.16
C PRO A 170 14.45 43.36 11.84
N GLY A 171 15.17 43.64 10.75
CA GLY A 171 15.17 44.93 10.08
C GLY A 171 14.03 45.00 9.07
N VAL A 172 13.48 46.20 8.86
CA VAL A 172 12.46 46.44 7.83
C VAL A 172 13.11 46.47 6.45
N ASP A 173 12.67 45.61 5.55
CA ASP A 173 12.67 45.85 4.09
C ASP A 173 11.64 44.93 3.43
N ALA A 174 10.94 45.42 2.40
CA ALA A 174 9.85 44.70 1.74
C ALA A 174 10.05 44.67 0.22
N ALA A 175 10.14 43.45 -0.37
CA ALA A 175 9.75 43.14 -1.76
C ALA A 175 10.08 41.68 -2.14
N HIS A 176 9.13 40.75 -2.01
CA HIS A 176 8.92 39.63 -2.96
C HIS A 176 7.59 38.91 -2.67
N PRO A 177 6.72 38.67 -3.67
CA PRO A 177 5.49 37.88 -3.49
C PRO A 177 5.71 36.39 -3.81
N GLY A 178 5.39 35.51 -2.86
CA GLY A 178 5.29 34.05 -3.08
C GLY A 178 6.15 33.19 -2.16
N GLY A 179 5.63 32.83 -0.99
CA GLY A 179 6.24 31.87 -0.06
C GLY A 179 5.46 31.76 1.25
N GLU A 180 4.87 30.60 1.54
CA GLU A 180 4.13 30.32 2.79
C GLU A 180 5.05 29.80 3.91
N ASP A 181 5.87 30.66 4.50
CA ASP A 181 6.66 30.31 5.69
C ASP A 181 5.95 30.70 6.99
N THR A 182 5.23 29.74 7.55
CA THR A 182 4.48 29.86 8.81
C THR A 182 5.37 29.55 10.03
N SER A 183 6.04 30.56 10.58
CA SER A 183 6.91 30.37 11.76
C SER A 183 6.92 31.49 12.82
N PHE A 184 5.88 32.33 12.91
CA PHE A 184 5.70 33.24 14.05
C PHE A 184 4.27 33.26 14.61
N GLN A 185 4.13 32.97 15.90
CA GLN A 185 2.88 33.13 16.65
C GLN A 185 2.72 34.57 17.19
N HIS A 186 2.61 35.53 16.27
CA HIS A 186 1.89 36.76 16.55
C HIS A 186 0.68 36.81 15.63
N ALA A 187 -0.49 36.51 16.19
CA ALA A 187 -1.76 36.67 15.49
C ALA A 187 -2.08 38.17 15.39
N GLU A 188 -1.58 38.83 14.35
CA GLU A 188 -2.09 40.15 13.95
C GLU A 188 -3.59 40.02 13.69
N THR A 189 -4.40 40.70 14.51
CA THR A 189 -5.84 40.74 14.31
C THR A 189 -6.13 41.41 12.96
N PRO A 190 -6.79 40.74 11.98
CA PRO A 190 -6.94 41.31 10.65
C PRO A 190 -7.64 42.67 10.69
N LEU A 191 -7.19 43.63 9.88
CA LEU A 191 -7.70 45.02 9.90
C LEU A 191 -9.22 45.11 9.74
N VAL A 192 -9.83 44.17 8.99
CA VAL A 192 -11.29 44.00 8.86
C VAL A 192 -11.98 43.78 10.21
N LEU A 193 -11.36 42.99 11.09
CA LEU A 193 -11.84 42.70 12.45
C LEU A 193 -11.61 43.90 13.38
N GLN A 194 -10.46 44.59 13.25
CA GLN A 194 -10.14 45.79 14.04
C GLN A 194 -11.10 46.95 13.74
N ARG A 195 -11.46 47.18 12.47
CA ARG A 195 -12.37 48.26 12.03
C ARG A 195 -13.84 47.85 11.88
N GLY A 196 -14.21 46.62 12.24
CA GLY A 196 -15.61 46.15 12.28
C GLY A 196 -16.28 45.92 10.92
N VAL A 197 -15.50 45.78 9.84
CA VAL A 197 -15.99 45.80 8.44
C VAL A 197 -16.50 44.43 7.94
N GLN A 198 -16.47 43.40 8.80
CA GLN A 198 -16.83 42.00 8.48
C GLN A 198 -18.20 41.85 7.77
N GLY A 199 -19.23 42.61 8.15
CA GLY A 199 -20.55 42.54 7.52
C GLY A 199 -20.60 43.08 6.08
N GLN A 200 -19.80 44.09 5.76
CA GLN A 200 -19.66 44.61 4.39
C GLN A 200 -18.88 43.61 3.52
N LEU A 201 -17.82 43.00 4.06
CA LEU A 201 -17.08 41.92 3.40
C LEU A 201 -18.01 40.74 3.07
N GLN A 202 -18.79 40.27 4.04
CA GLN A 202 -19.73 39.17 3.82
C GLN A 202 -20.77 39.52 2.75
N THR A 203 -21.30 40.75 2.73
CA THR A 203 -22.27 41.18 1.71
C THR A 203 -21.68 41.15 0.29
N VAL A 204 -20.40 41.52 0.12
CA VAL A 204 -19.69 41.45 -1.16
C VAL A 204 -19.48 39.99 -1.60
N ILE A 205 -19.08 39.11 -0.67
CA ILE A 205 -18.88 37.69 -0.94
C ILE A 205 -20.20 36.97 -1.28
N GLU A 206 -21.29 37.27 -0.57
CA GLU A 206 -22.63 36.72 -0.87
C GLU A 206 -23.09 37.13 -2.27
N ARG A 207 -22.92 38.39 -2.65
CA ARG A 207 -23.23 38.87 -4.02
C ARG A 207 -22.38 38.17 -5.08
N LEU A 208 -21.08 37.99 -4.83
CA LEU A 208 -20.18 37.27 -5.74
C LEU A 208 -20.62 35.80 -5.91
N PHE A 209 -21.11 35.16 -4.85
CA PHE A 209 -21.69 33.81 -4.92
C PHE A 209 -23.01 33.79 -5.70
N GLU A 210 -23.90 34.78 -5.54
CA GLU A 210 -25.11 34.90 -6.37
C GLU A 210 -24.78 35.03 -7.86
N GLU A 211 -23.80 35.87 -8.22
CA GLU A 211 -23.32 36.01 -9.60
C GLU A 211 -22.71 34.71 -10.13
N CYS A 212 -21.96 33.97 -9.31
CA CYS A 212 -21.46 32.63 -9.66
C CYS A 212 -22.58 31.60 -9.87
N PHE A 213 -23.62 31.62 -9.04
CA PHE A 213 -24.80 30.75 -9.20
C PHE A 213 -25.59 31.10 -10.47
N HIS A 214 -25.78 32.39 -10.78
CA HIS A 214 -26.38 32.84 -12.04
C HIS A 214 -25.57 32.38 -13.27
N GLN A 215 -24.24 32.38 -13.19
CA GLN A 215 -23.35 31.84 -14.22
C GLN A 215 -23.24 30.29 -14.21
N LYS A 216 -23.93 29.59 -13.30
CA LYS A 216 -23.87 28.12 -13.08
C LYS A 216 -22.46 27.61 -12.75
N ARG A 217 -21.61 28.45 -12.15
CA ARG A 217 -20.21 28.18 -11.77
C ARG A 217 -20.09 27.62 -10.35
N TYR A 218 -20.79 26.53 -10.06
CA TYR A 218 -20.86 25.96 -8.72
C TYR A 218 -19.52 25.40 -8.20
N ARG A 219 -18.64 24.87 -9.08
CA ARG A 219 -17.32 24.32 -8.67
C ARG A 219 -16.40 25.36 -8.04
N GLN A 220 -16.50 26.62 -8.48
CA GLN A 220 -15.74 27.74 -7.95
C GLN A 220 -16.18 28.10 -6.53
N VAL A 221 -17.49 28.24 -6.31
CA VAL A 221 -18.07 28.51 -4.97
C VAL A 221 -17.75 27.38 -3.99
N ILE A 222 -17.78 26.12 -4.46
CA ILE A 222 -17.38 24.94 -3.68
C ILE A 222 -15.91 25.01 -3.26
N GLY A 223 -15.00 25.43 -4.14
CA GLY A 223 -13.57 25.61 -3.80
C GLY A 223 -13.39 26.63 -2.68
N ILE A 224 -13.94 27.85 -2.88
CA ILE A 224 -13.88 28.93 -1.88
C ILE A 224 -14.52 28.52 -0.56
N ALA A 225 -15.64 27.76 -0.57
CA ALA A 225 -16.30 27.28 0.63
C ALA A 225 -15.45 26.25 1.41
N ILE A 226 -14.67 25.41 0.72
CA ILE A 226 -13.78 24.44 1.34
C ILE A 226 -12.53 25.14 1.90
N GLU A 227 -11.95 26.10 1.16
CA GLU A 227 -10.81 26.91 1.61
C GLU A 227 -11.18 27.77 2.84
N ALA A 228 -12.33 28.44 2.81
CA ALA A 228 -12.87 29.23 3.93
C ALA A 228 -13.44 28.37 5.09
N LYS A 229 -13.32 27.04 5.05
CA LYS A 229 -13.86 26.08 6.03
C LYS A 229 -15.36 26.31 6.35
N SER A 230 -16.17 26.62 5.36
CA SER A 230 -17.57 27.03 5.52
C SER A 230 -18.57 26.00 5.00
N LEU A 231 -18.98 25.09 5.91
CA LEU A 231 -19.97 24.04 5.66
C LEU A 231 -21.32 24.60 5.18
N ASP A 232 -21.72 25.75 5.69
CA ASP A 232 -23.02 26.37 5.40
C ASP A 232 -23.10 26.86 3.94
N VAL A 233 -22.02 27.45 3.42
CA VAL A 233 -21.89 27.84 2.02
C VAL A 233 -21.83 26.60 1.12
N LEU A 234 -21.12 25.54 1.55
CA LEU A 234 -21.05 24.28 0.83
C LEU A 234 -22.45 23.60 0.71
N ARG A 235 -23.21 23.55 1.83
CA ARG A 235 -24.59 23.04 1.85
C ARG A 235 -25.50 23.85 0.93
N MET A 236 -25.42 25.18 1.00
CA MET A 236 -26.19 26.09 0.14
C MET A 236 -25.88 25.86 -1.34
N ALA A 237 -24.61 25.75 -1.73
CA ALA A 237 -24.20 25.56 -3.12
C ALA A 237 -24.74 24.25 -3.72
N ILE A 238 -24.70 23.14 -2.96
CA ILE A 238 -25.18 21.83 -3.41
C ILE A 238 -26.70 21.81 -3.55
N ILE A 239 -27.44 22.34 -2.57
CA ILE A 239 -28.91 22.43 -2.63
C ILE A 239 -29.35 23.33 -3.80
N ARG A 240 -28.68 24.47 -4.00
CA ARG A 240 -28.97 25.39 -5.11
C ARG A 240 -28.79 24.72 -6.47
N ALA A 241 -27.70 23.95 -6.65
CA ALA A 241 -27.48 23.16 -7.85
C ALA A 241 -28.58 22.11 -8.08
N SER A 242 -28.97 21.36 -7.04
CA SER A 242 -30.06 20.37 -7.11
C SER A 242 -31.40 21.01 -7.52
N ASP A 243 -31.74 22.17 -6.96
CA ASP A 243 -32.97 22.89 -7.31
C ASP A 243 -32.95 23.46 -8.73
N ASP A 244 -31.80 23.91 -9.22
CA ASP A 244 -31.66 24.37 -10.60
C ASP A 244 -31.73 23.20 -11.61
N GLU A 245 -31.32 21.99 -11.24
CA GLU A 245 -31.55 20.78 -12.06
C GLU A 245 -33.04 20.37 -12.08
N LYS A 246 -33.75 20.40 -10.94
CA LYS A 246 -35.20 20.13 -10.87
C LYS A 246 -36.00 21.05 -11.80
N LYS A 247 -35.57 22.31 -11.95
CA LYS A 247 -36.17 23.31 -12.87
C LYS A 247 -35.89 23.04 -14.36
N GLN A 248 -34.87 22.25 -14.70
CA GLN A 248 -34.39 22.04 -16.08
C GLN A 248 -34.86 20.72 -16.73
N GLN A 249 -35.66 19.89 -16.04
CA GLN A 249 -36.24 18.64 -16.55
C GLN A 249 -35.26 17.67 -17.24
N GLY A 250 -34.26 17.18 -16.47
CA GLY A 250 -33.85 15.77 -16.55
C GLY A 250 -33.06 15.31 -17.78
N GLU A 251 -31.87 15.88 -18.01
CA GLU A 251 -30.85 15.24 -18.88
C GLU A 251 -29.39 15.45 -18.39
N SER A 252 -29.20 16.08 -17.23
CA SER A 252 -27.91 16.51 -16.69
C SER A 252 -27.67 15.87 -15.32
N ARG A 253 -26.52 15.19 -15.15
CA ARG A 253 -26.08 14.55 -13.90
C ARG A 253 -25.11 15.45 -13.11
N ARG A 254 -25.29 16.77 -13.12
CA ARG A 254 -24.29 17.67 -12.55
C ARG A 254 -24.29 17.66 -11.03
N SER A 255 -25.41 17.37 -10.35
CA SER A 255 -25.38 17.10 -8.90
C SER A 255 -24.54 15.87 -8.56
N GLU A 256 -24.68 14.76 -9.31
CA GLU A 256 -23.83 13.57 -9.17
C GLU A 256 -22.34 13.93 -9.39
N GLU A 257 -22.02 14.60 -10.51
CA GLU A 257 -20.64 15.04 -10.83
C GLU A 257 -20.07 16.08 -9.83
N LEU A 258 -20.92 16.89 -9.19
CA LEU A 258 -20.51 17.84 -8.16
C LEU A 258 -20.26 17.15 -6.82
N LEU A 259 -21.05 16.14 -6.46
CA LEU A 259 -20.83 15.32 -5.26
C LEU A 259 -19.58 14.46 -5.40
N GLU A 260 -19.33 13.86 -6.57
CA GLU A 260 -18.07 13.16 -6.88
C GLU A 260 -16.87 14.13 -6.79
N TYR A 261 -16.98 15.34 -7.36
CA TYR A 261 -15.94 16.38 -7.27
C TYR A 261 -15.68 16.87 -5.83
N VAL A 262 -16.71 17.06 -5.00
CA VAL A 262 -16.53 17.41 -3.58
C VAL A 262 -15.86 16.26 -2.83
N LEU A 263 -16.23 15.00 -3.09
CA LEU A 263 -15.59 13.83 -2.49
C LEU A 263 -14.11 13.71 -2.88
N ASP A 264 -13.76 13.93 -4.16
CA ASP A 264 -12.37 13.91 -4.61
C ASP A 264 -11.52 15.00 -3.95
N ILE A 265 -12.06 16.23 -3.77
CA ILE A 265 -11.38 17.30 -3.01
C ILE A 265 -11.24 16.91 -1.53
N CYS A 266 -12.32 16.41 -0.94
CA CYS A 266 -12.38 15.98 0.47
C CYS A 266 -11.32 14.90 0.77
N MET A 267 -11.10 13.98 -0.17
CA MET A 267 -10.13 12.88 0.00
C MET A 267 -8.70 13.21 -0.47
N GLY A 268 -8.53 14.17 -1.40
CA GLY A 268 -7.24 14.46 -2.05
C GLY A 268 -6.55 15.76 -1.64
N ILE A 269 -7.30 16.75 -1.14
CA ILE A 269 -6.80 18.10 -0.80
C ILE A 269 -6.94 18.39 0.69
N VAL A 270 -8.05 18.02 1.33
CA VAL A 270 -8.31 18.33 2.75
C VAL A 270 -7.42 17.49 3.69
N GLN A 271 -6.38 18.12 4.22
CA GLN A 271 -5.40 17.46 5.12
C GLN A 271 -5.97 17.23 6.52
N GLU A 272 -6.65 18.25 7.09
CA GLU A 272 -7.22 18.24 8.44
C GLU A 272 -8.31 17.18 8.59
N ARG A 273 -8.15 16.28 9.57
CA ARG A 273 -9.07 15.15 9.76
C ARG A 273 -10.46 15.59 10.22
N ALA A 274 -10.54 16.55 11.16
CA ALA A 274 -11.80 17.01 11.72
C ALA A 274 -12.72 17.60 10.64
N PHE A 275 -12.22 18.59 9.89
CA PHE A 275 -12.97 19.23 8.81
C PHE A 275 -13.34 18.27 7.67
N ARG A 276 -12.47 17.30 7.34
CA ARG A 276 -12.80 16.22 6.38
C ARG A 276 -13.99 15.38 6.87
N ASN A 277 -14.05 15.03 8.15
CA ASN A 277 -15.17 14.30 8.73
C ASN A 277 -16.46 15.15 8.72
N GLU A 278 -16.39 16.45 9.00
CA GLU A 278 -17.55 17.35 8.91
C GLU A 278 -18.12 17.43 7.49
N ILE A 279 -17.26 17.58 6.47
CA ILE A 279 -17.67 17.54 5.05
C ILE A 279 -18.34 16.20 4.70
N LEU A 280 -17.76 15.07 5.12
CA LEU A 280 -18.31 13.75 4.84
C LEU A 280 -19.69 13.54 5.49
N LYS A 281 -19.93 14.07 6.69
CA LYS A 281 -21.25 14.06 7.35
C LYS A 281 -22.26 14.89 6.57
N LEU A 282 -21.90 16.11 6.17
CA LEU A 282 -22.74 16.96 5.34
C LEU A 282 -23.11 16.30 4.00
N ILE A 283 -22.17 15.62 3.35
CA ILE A 283 -22.43 14.85 2.12
C ILE A 283 -23.38 13.68 2.40
N LEU A 284 -23.20 12.97 3.51
CA LEU A 284 -24.06 11.85 3.91
C LEU A 284 -25.51 12.31 4.20
N GLU A 285 -25.70 13.45 4.87
CA GLU A 285 -27.02 14.08 5.03
C GLU A 285 -27.66 14.39 3.67
N LEU A 286 -26.93 15.11 2.81
CA LEU A 286 -27.43 15.53 1.50
C LEU A 286 -27.72 14.35 0.55
N LEU A 287 -26.95 13.26 0.62
CA LEU A 287 -27.22 12.04 -0.16
C LEU A 287 -28.49 11.31 0.33
N ASN A 288 -28.81 11.37 1.62
CA ASN A 288 -30.05 10.79 2.17
C ASN A 288 -31.31 11.63 1.88
N GLU A 289 -31.17 12.92 1.57
CA GLU A 289 -32.29 13.78 1.10
C GLU A 289 -32.73 13.45 -0.36
N ILE A 290 -31.95 12.67 -1.13
CA ILE A 290 -32.19 12.41 -2.56
C ILE A 290 -33.13 11.20 -2.76
N PRO A 291 -34.20 11.31 -3.58
CA PRO A 291 -35.18 10.20 -3.77
C PRO A 291 -34.63 8.92 -4.42
N ALA A 292 -33.49 8.99 -5.10
CA ALA A 292 -32.76 7.88 -5.69
C ALA A 292 -31.28 7.99 -5.28
N PRO A 293 -30.92 7.61 -4.04
CA PRO A 293 -29.57 7.82 -3.51
C PRO A 293 -28.54 6.91 -4.20
N ASP A 294 -27.35 7.42 -4.47
CA ASP A 294 -26.21 6.57 -4.83
C ASP A 294 -25.66 5.88 -3.58
N TYR A 295 -26.15 4.66 -3.35
CA TYR A 295 -25.70 3.81 -2.25
C TYR A 295 -24.19 3.52 -2.26
N PHE A 296 -23.49 3.60 -3.41
CA PHE A 296 -22.05 3.41 -3.45
C PHE A 296 -21.28 4.60 -2.89
N SER A 297 -21.67 5.83 -3.22
CA SER A 297 -21.09 7.04 -2.61
C SER A 297 -21.45 7.16 -1.13
N ILE A 298 -22.67 6.77 -0.72
CA ILE A 298 -23.01 6.70 0.72
C ILE A 298 -22.13 5.67 1.43
N ALA A 299 -21.96 4.45 0.87
CA ALA A 299 -21.11 3.43 1.47
C ALA A 299 -19.65 3.89 1.64
N LYS A 300 -19.07 4.59 0.66
CA LYS A 300 -17.75 5.25 0.80
C LYS A 300 -17.72 6.20 1.99
N CYS A 301 -18.70 7.11 2.11
CA CYS A 301 -18.77 8.07 3.22
C CYS A 301 -18.89 7.39 4.59
N VAL A 302 -19.76 6.39 4.71
CA VAL A 302 -19.97 5.65 5.97
C VAL A 302 -18.70 4.93 6.41
N VAL A 303 -17.94 4.33 5.49
CA VAL A 303 -16.64 3.70 5.78
C VAL A 303 -15.61 4.72 6.27
N TYR A 304 -15.51 5.88 5.61
CA TYR A 304 -14.57 6.92 6.04
C TYR A 304 -14.95 7.60 7.37
N LEU A 305 -16.24 7.64 7.71
CA LEU A 305 -16.74 8.11 9.01
C LEU A 305 -16.69 7.03 10.12
N ASN A 306 -16.51 5.76 9.76
CA ASN A 306 -16.54 4.59 10.67
C ASN A 306 -17.89 4.38 11.37
N GLU A 307 -19.00 4.86 10.79
CA GLU A 307 -20.35 4.86 11.39
C GLU A 307 -21.13 3.57 11.09
N HIS A 308 -20.75 2.47 11.77
CA HIS A 308 -21.28 1.12 11.54
C HIS A 308 -22.81 1.03 11.47
N SER A 309 -23.53 1.69 12.38
CA SER A 309 -25.00 1.63 12.44
C SER A 309 -25.72 2.29 11.26
N MET A 310 -25.03 3.09 10.44
CA MET A 310 -25.59 3.57 9.16
C MET A 310 -25.45 2.52 8.06
N ALA A 311 -24.38 1.71 8.06
CA ALA A 311 -24.19 0.63 7.09
C ALA A 311 -25.22 -0.49 7.28
N SER A 312 -25.49 -0.89 8.53
CA SER A 312 -26.50 -1.92 8.83
C SER A 312 -27.91 -1.47 8.42
N VAL A 313 -28.28 -0.21 8.68
CA VAL A 313 -29.54 0.40 8.22
C VAL A 313 -29.65 0.42 6.69
N ILE A 314 -28.59 0.77 5.97
CA ILE A 314 -28.60 0.77 4.49
C ILE A 314 -28.78 -0.65 3.94
N LEU A 315 -28.01 -1.63 4.43
CA LEU A 315 -28.13 -3.03 4.02
C LEU A 315 -29.54 -3.57 4.31
N ARG A 316 -30.09 -3.24 5.48
CA ARG A 316 -31.47 -3.59 5.87
C ARG A 316 -32.50 -3.00 4.91
N GLN A 317 -32.45 -1.70 4.62
CA GLN A 317 -33.38 -1.04 3.69
C GLN A 317 -33.31 -1.60 2.26
N LEU A 318 -32.13 -2.05 1.81
CA LEU A 318 -31.97 -2.67 0.49
C LEU A 318 -32.56 -4.08 0.42
N VAL A 319 -32.46 -4.86 1.51
CA VAL A 319 -33.06 -6.19 1.62
C VAL A 319 -34.59 -6.10 1.80
N GLU A 320 -35.08 -5.19 2.64
CA GLU A 320 -36.52 -4.96 2.88
C GLU A 320 -37.27 -4.47 1.62
N LYS A 321 -36.57 -3.91 0.61
CA LYS A 321 -37.13 -3.56 -0.70
C LYS A 321 -37.44 -4.75 -1.61
N GLY A 322 -36.86 -5.92 -1.38
CA GLY A 322 -37.15 -7.17 -2.11
C GLY A 322 -36.75 -7.24 -3.59
N ASP A 323 -36.51 -6.12 -4.29
CA ASP A 323 -36.10 -6.13 -5.71
C ASP A 323 -34.79 -6.90 -5.92
N ALA A 324 -34.76 -7.76 -6.96
CA ALA A 324 -33.53 -8.46 -7.38
C ALA A 324 -32.36 -7.51 -7.71
N ARG A 325 -32.66 -6.27 -8.13
CA ARG A 325 -31.66 -5.21 -8.30
C ARG A 325 -31.14 -4.67 -6.96
N SER A 326 -32.03 -4.43 -6.00
CA SER A 326 -31.67 -3.94 -4.66
C SER A 326 -30.87 -4.98 -3.87
N LEU A 327 -31.21 -6.27 -4.01
CA LEU A 327 -30.44 -7.39 -3.46
C LEU A 327 -29.02 -7.46 -4.04
N ALA A 328 -28.86 -7.30 -5.35
CA ALA A 328 -27.54 -7.29 -6.00
C ALA A 328 -26.71 -6.05 -5.62
N VAL A 329 -27.35 -4.89 -5.43
CA VAL A 329 -26.73 -3.69 -4.84
C VAL A 329 -26.28 -3.97 -3.40
N ALA A 330 -27.11 -4.60 -2.57
CA ALA A 330 -26.73 -4.98 -1.20
C ALA A 330 -25.51 -5.89 -1.17
N TYR A 331 -25.45 -6.94 -2.02
CA TYR A 331 -24.28 -7.81 -2.12
C TYR A 331 -23.04 -7.08 -2.60
N GLN A 332 -23.13 -6.20 -3.62
CA GLN A 332 -21.97 -5.40 -4.04
C GLN A 332 -21.49 -4.48 -2.91
N ILE A 333 -22.41 -3.89 -2.14
CA ILE A 333 -22.06 -3.10 -0.96
C ILE A 333 -21.41 -3.97 0.12
N SER A 334 -21.87 -5.20 0.36
CA SER A 334 -21.19 -6.10 1.31
C SER A 334 -19.75 -6.45 0.87
N PHE A 335 -19.50 -6.66 -0.43
CA PHE A 335 -18.13 -6.84 -0.95
C PHE A 335 -17.31 -5.55 -0.85
N ASP A 336 -17.88 -4.40 -1.26
CA ASP A 336 -17.24 -3.09 -1.15
C ASP A 336 -16.92 -2.72 0.31
N LEU A 337 -17.77 -3.08 1.28
CA LEU A 337 -17.53 -2.87 2.70
C LEU A 337 -16.41 -3.78 3.20
N TYR A 338 -16.42 -5.07 2.88
CA TYR A 338 -15.37 -6.02 3.27
C TYR A 338 -13.98 -5.57 2.78
N ASP A 339 -13.86 -5.15 1.51
CA ASP A 339 -12.58 -4.75 0.92
C ASP A 339 -12.03 -3.40 1.47
N ASN A 340 -12.87 -2.56 2.09
CA ASN A 340 -12.52 -1.16 2.41
C ASN A 340 -12.65 -0.74 3.88
N SER A 341 -13.28 -1.56 4.74
CA SER A 341 -13.56 -1.22 6.14
C SER A 341 -12.48 -1.74 7.09
N THR A 342 -12.50 -1.29 8.35
CA THR A 342 -11.71 -1.91 9.43
C THR A 342 -12.37 -3.20 9.92
N GLN A 343 -11.59 -4.11 10.50
CA GLN A 343 -12.11 -5.38 11.02
C GLN A 343 -13.09 -5.14 12.18
N GLU A 344 -12.78 -4.20 13.07
CA GLU A 344 -13.67 -3.71 14.15
C GLU A 344 -15.05 -3.26 13.60
N PHE A 345 -15.08 -2.47 12.52
CA PHE A 345 -16.32 -2.01 11.88
C PHE A 345 -17.12 -3.20 11.33
N LEU A 346 -16.47 -4.12 10.62
CA LEU A 346 -17.12 -5.31 10.06
C LEU A 346 -17.70 -6.21 11.16
N GLN A 347 -16.99 -6.37 12.28
CA GLN A 347 -17.48 -7.13 13.43
C GLN A 347 -18.73 -6.50 14.07
N LYS A 348 -18.77 -5.17 14.23
CA LYS A 348 -19.95 -4.46 14.76
C LYS A 348 -21.14 -4.54 13.80
N VAL A 349 -20.93 -4.34 12.50
CA VAL A 349 -21.99 -4.51 11.47
C VAL A 349 -22.49 -5.96 11.42
N HIS A 350 -21.60 -6.95 11.57
CA HIS A 350 -21.99 -8.36 11.67
C HIS A 350 -22.82 -8.65 12.92
N GLN A 351 -22.48 -8.08 14.09
CA GLN A 351 -23.28 -8.21 15.31
C GLN A 351 -24.67 -7.57 15.15
N GLU A 352 -24.75 -6.32 14.70
CA GLU A 352 -26.02 -5.62 14.47
C GLU A 352 -26.93 -6.34 13.46
N ILE A 353 -26.37 -6.99 12.43
CA ILE A 353 -27.16 -7.77 11.46
C ILE A 353 -27.52 -9.16 12.01
N ALA A 354 -26.66 -9.80 12.80
CA ALA A 354 -26.94 -11.08 13.43
C ALA A 354 -28.09 -10.99 14.44
N GLU A 355 -28.17 -9.92 15.24
CA GLU A 355 -29.29 -9.68 16.17
C GLU A 355 -30.65 -9.57 15.45
N LEU A 356 -30.67 -9.23 14.16
CA LEU A 356 -31.88 -9.14 13.33
C LEU A 356 -32.25 -10.49 12.67
N VAL A 357 -31.40 -11.52 12.76
CA VAL A 357 -31.65 -12.87 12.24
C VAL A 357 -31.91 -13.81 13.41
N PRO A 358 -33.17 -14.07 13.80
CA PRO A 358 -33.47 -15.01 14.89
C PRO A 358 -32.98 -16.42 14.53
N GLU A 359 -32.11 -16.98 15.37
CA GLU A 359 -31.58 -18.34 15.21
C GLU A 359 -32.66 -19.39 15.48
N ALA A 360 -33.30 -19.86 14.42
CA ALA A 360 -34.21 -20.99 14.45
C ALA A 360 -33.46 -22.35 14.48
N GLU A 361 -32.64 -22.58 15.52
CA GLU A 361 -31.94 -23.86 15.75
C GLU A 361 -32.28 -24.46 17.14
N ALA A 362 -33.56 -24.80 17.35
CA ALA A 362 -33.99 -25.57 18.52
C ALA A 362 -35.23 -26.47 18.28
N GLU A 363 -35.46 -26.98 17.07
CA GLU A 363 -36.52 -27.97 16.82
C GLU A 363 -36.00 -29.42 16.76
N GLN A 364 -36.50 -30.22 17.70
CA GLN A 364 -36.78 -31.66 17.58
C GLN A 364 -35.63 -32.60 17.21
N LYS A 365 -34.82 -32.94 18.23
CA LYS A 365 -34.43 -34.35 18.44
C LYS A 365 -35.56 -35.11 19.13
N ASP A 366 -36.69 -35.27 18.45
CA ASP A 366 -37.71 -36.23 18.89
C ASP A 366 -37.22 -37.65 18.59
N ASN A 367 -36.85 -38.38 19.64
CA ASN A 367 -36.82 -39.83 19.62
C ASN A 367 -37.05 -40.37 21.04
N GLU A 368 -37.87 -41.41 21.16
CA GLU A 368 -38.66 -41.67 22.37
C GLU A 368 -37.85 -42.25 23.55
N GLY A 369 -38.22 -41.85 24.77
CA GLY A 369 -37.64 -42.38 26.01
C GLY A 369 -38.41 -41.89 27.25
N GLU A 370 -39.33 -42.70 27.75
CA GLU A 370 -40.22 -42.34 28.87
C GLU A 370 -39.46 -42.15 30.20
N GLY A 371 -39.78 -41.07 30.93
CA GLY A 371 -39.25 -40.81 32.27
C GLY A 371 -40.02 -39.70 32.99
N GLU A 372 -40.57 -40.00 34.17
CA GLU A 372 -41.42 -39.07 34.93
C GLU A 372 -40.60 -37.90 35.56
N PRO A 373 -41.12 -36.66 35.55
CA PRO A 373 -40.50 -35.55 36.28
C PRO A 373 -40.62 -35.74 37.80
N ARG A 374 -39.63 -35.27 38.56
CA ARG A 374 -39.60 -35.33 40.04
C ARG A 374 -39.42 -33.95 40.66
N GLU A 375 -39.98 -33.76 41.85
CA GLU A 375 -40.00 -32.50 42.58
C GLU A 375 -38.61 -32.11 43.12
N SER A 376 -37.76 -31.45 42.32
CA SER A 376 -36.51 -30.85 42.83
C SER A 376 -35.94 -29.67 42.02
N ASP A 377 -36.79 -28.83 41.42
CA ASP A 377 -36.37 -27.53 40.85
C ASP A 377 -36.87 -26.36 41.70
N PRO A 378 -35.98 -25.48 42.24
CA PRO A 378 -36.38 -24.36 43.07
C PRO A 378 -36.84 -23.15 42.23
N LEU A 379 -38.07 -22.69 42.48
CA LEU A 379 -38.60 -21.42 41.98
C LEU A 379 -37.95 -20.21 42.68
N LEU A 380 -37.96 -19.07 41.98
CA LEU A 380 -37.40 -17.73 42.33
C LEU A 380 -35.94 -17.53 41.87
N GLU A 381 -35.54 -16.38 41.30
CA GLU A 381 -36.13 -15.03 41.38
C GLU A 381 -36.41 -14.35 40.02
N ASN A 382 -37.26 -13.32 40.05
CA ASN A 382 -37.58 -12.48 38.89
C ASN A 382 -37.89 -11.04 39.35
N GLN A 383 -36.92 -10.13 39.24
CA GLN A 383 -37.10 -8.67 39.04
C GLN A 383 -35.78 -7.87 39.09
N SER A 384 -35.43 -7.20 37.99
CA SER A 384 -34.98 -5.79 38.01
C SER A 384 -35.12 -5.17 36.61
N SER A 385 -35.70 -3.97 36.57
CA SER A 385 -35.73 -2.92 35.52
C SER A 385 -35.29 -3.22 34.06
N SER A 386 -35.98 -2.75 33.01
CA SER A 386 -37.25 -1.99 32.95
C SER A 386 -37.71 -1.73 31.49
N SER A 387 -39.00 -1.92 31.22
CA SER A 387 -39.81 -1.23 30.20
C SER A 387 -39.20 -0.90 28.82
N ARG A 388 -39.50 -1.74 27.83
CA ARG A 388 -39.90 -1.30 26.48
C ARG A 388 -41.30 -1.86 26.17
N PRO A 389 -42.13 -1.19 25.35
CA PRO A 389 -43.53 -1.59 25.17
C PRO A 389 -43.64 -2.91 24.40
N SER A 390 -44.43 -3.84 24.92
CA SER A 390 -44.80 -5.10 24.26
C SER A 390 -45.75 -4.84 23.09
N GLY A 391 -45.18 -4.43 21.95
CA GLY A 391 -45.89 -3.77 20.85
C GLY A 391 -45.86 -4.45 19.48
N GLU A 392 -45.00 -5.44 19.24
CA GLU A 392 -45.05 -6.26 18.02
C GLU A 392 -44.41 -7.62 18.26
N LYS A 393 -45.10 -8.71 17.87
CA LYS A 393 -44.46 -10.02 17.75
C LYS A 393 -43.75 -10.04 16.41
N GLY A 394 -42.50 -10.51 16.39
CA GLY A 394 -41.74 -10.63 15.14
C GLY A 394 -42.54 -11.38 14.09
N ALA A 395 -42.80 -10.73 12.96
CA ALA A 395 -43.32 -11.42 11.79
C ALA A 395 -42.26 -12.39 11.28
N ASP A 396 -42.69 -13.57 10.80
CA ASP A 396 -41.80 -14.49 10.11
C ASP A 396 -41.25 -13.83 8.84
N LEU A 397 -40.03 -13.28 8.93
CA LEU A 397 -39.26 -12.83 7.78
C LEU A 397 -39.22 -13.95 6.73
N PRO A 398 -39.64 -13.74 5.47
CA PRO A 398 -39.62 -14.77 4.45
C PRO A 398 -38.24 -15.43 4.28
N ASP A 399 -38.22 -16.72 3.94
CA ASP A 399 -36.97 -17.49 3.83
C ASP A 399 -35.99 -16.92 2.79
N GLU A 400 -36.50 -16.23 1.77
CA GLU A 400 -35.69 -15.47 0.80
C GLU A 400 -34.93 -14.31 1.46
N LEU A 401 -35.54 -13.61 2.44
CA LEU A 401 -34.85 -12.58 3.23
C LEU A 401 -33.88 -13.21 4.24
N ARG A 402 -34.26 -14.34 4.89
CA ARG A 402 -33.38 -15.07 5.81
C ARG A 402 -32.11 -15.57 5.11
N THR A 403 -32.25 -16.10 3.89
CA THR A 403 -31.12 -16.51 3.05
C THR A 403 -30.33 -15.32 2.51
N ALA A 404 -30.99 -14.20 2.18
CA ALA A 404 -30.30 -12.95 1.83
C ALA A 404 -29.40 -12.43 2.96
N PHE A 405 -29.89 -12.39 4.21
CA PHE A 405 -29.08 -11.97 5.37
C PHE A 405 -27.96 -12.96 5.68
N LYS A 406 -28.20 -14.28 5.65
CA LYS A 406 -27.13 -15.30 5.81
C LYS A 406 -26.04 -15.16 4.73
N ASN A 407 -26.41 -14.82 3.49
CA ASN A 407 -25.48 -14.52 2.41
C ASN A 407 -24.67 -13.23 2.66
N ILE A 408 -25.30 -12.16 3.16
CA ILE A 408 -24.61 -10.91 3.54
C ILE A 408 -23.58 -11.17 4.65
N LEU A 409 -23.96 -11.87 5.71
CA LEU A 409 -23.04 -12.23 6.81
C LEU A 409 -21.83 -13.04 6.30
N ALA A 410 -22.05 -14.01 5.41
CA ALA A 410 -20.98 -14.80 4.79
C ALA A 410 -20.07 -14.04 3.79
N ILE A 411 -20.46 -12.83 3.37
CA ILE A 411 -19.62 -11.89 2.60
C ILE A 411 -18.85 -10.97 3.55
N LEU A 412 -19.52 -10.39 4.56
CA LEU A 412 -18.89 -9.49 5.55
C LEU A 412 -17.82 -10.20 6.39
N ASP A 413 -18.00 -11.50 6.65
CA ASP A 413 -17.03 -12.39 7.30
C ASP A 413 -15.95 -12.94 6.33
N GLY A 414 -15.87 -12.41 5.10
CA GLY A 414 -14.80 -12.67 4.13
C GLY A 414 -14.72 -14.07 3.52
N LYS A 415 -15.37 -15.07 4.13
CA LYS A 415 -15.35 -16.48 3.71
C LYS A 415 -15.62 -16.65 2.21
N LYS A 416 -16.59 -15.93 1.64
CA LYS A 416 -16.91 -16.00 0.20
C LYS A 416 -15.84 -15.30 -0.65
N THR A 417 -15.40 -14.10 -0.27
CA THR A 417 -14.39 -13.30 -0.99
C THR A 417 -13.06 -14.04 -1.08
N ILE A 418 -12.61 -14.66 0.02
CA ILE A 418 -11.41 -15.52 0.05
C ILE A 418 -11.56 -16.72 -0.89
N GLN A 419 -12.68 -17.45 -0.84
CA GLN A 419 -12.88 -18.64 -1.69
C GLN A 419 -12.82 -18.32 -3.19
N LEU A 420 -13.34 -17.16 -3.59
CA LEU A 420 -13.25 -16.67 -4.98
C LEU A 420 -11.80 -16.34 -5.36
N ASN A 421 -11.10 -15.57 -4.52
CA ASN A 421 -9.69 -15.21 -4.77
C ASN A 421 -8.76 -16.45 -4.77
N LEU A 422 -9.01 -17.43 -3.91
CA LEU A 422 -8.29 -18.71 -3.86
C LEU A 422 -8.50 -19.53 -5.15
N GLU A 423 -9.74 -19.64 -5.63
CA GLU A 423 -10.06 -20.35 -6.87
C GLU A 423 -9.42 -19.68 -8.10
N PHE A 424 -9.39 -18.34 -8.13
CA PHE A 424 -8.67 -17.56 -9.16
C PHE A 424 -7.17 -17.89 -9.18
N LEU A 425 -6.50 -17.85 -8.02
CA LEU A 425 -5.06 -18.11 -7.90
C LEU A 425 -4.69 -19.58 -8.17
N TYR A 426 -5.51 -20.53 -7.72
CA TYR A 426 -5.33 -21.96 -8.00
C TYR A 426 -5.38 -22.26 -9.50
N ARG A 427 -6.34 -21.66 -10.23
CA ARG A 427 -6.53 -21.89 -11.67
C ARG A 427 -5.49 -21.21 -12.55
N ASN A 428 -5.18 -19.95 -12.27
CA ASN A 428 -4.36 -19.10 -13.15
C ASN A 428 -2.86 -19.13 -12.83
N ASN A 429 -2.40 -20.10 -12.03
CA ASN A 429 -1.01 -20.18 -11.60
C ASN A 429 -0.03 -20.35 -12.79
N LYS A 430 0.72 -19.28 -13.09
CA LYS A 430 1.76 -19.24 -14.14
C LYS A 430 3.18 -19.11 -13.56
N ALA A 431 3.40 -19.55 -12.31
CA ALA A 431 4.73 -19.60 -11.70
C ALA A 431 5.62 -20.67 -12.37
N ASP A 432 6.86 -20.33 -12.69
CA ASP A 432 7.81 -21.23 -13.33
C ASP A 432 8.70 -21.94 -12.31
N ILE A 433 8.54 -23.26 -12.20
CA ILE A 433 9.33 -24.12 -11.30
C ILE A 433 10.79 -24.23 -11.78
N ALA A 434 11.08 -24.01 -13.07
CA ALA A 434 12.46 -24.01 -13.58
C ALA A 434 13.27 -22.82 -13.03
N ILE A 435 12.63 -21.67 -12.77
CA ILE A 435 13.25 -20.54 -12.08
C ILE A 435 13.63 -20.94 -10.65
N LEU A 436 12.70 -21.52 -9.87
CA LEU A 436 12.96 -21.98 -8.51
C LEU A 436 14.05 -23.06 -8.43
N ASN A 437 14.04 -24.03 -9.35
CA ASN A 437 15.08 -25.05 -9.42
C ASN A 437 16.46 -24.44 -9.72
N LYS A 438 16.56 -23.47 -10.65
CA LYS A 438 17.84 -22.78 -10.91
C LYS A 438 18.29 -21.94 -9.71
N ILE A 439 17.36 -21.26 -9.03
CA ILE A 439 17.64 -20.51 -7.78
C ILE A 439 18.21 -21.46 -6.72
N ARG A 440 17.57 -22.61 -6.48
CA ARG A 440 18.06 -23.70 -5.59
C ARG A 440 19.45 -24.19 -6.00
N ASP A 441 19.67 -24.46 -7.29
CA ASP A 441 20.94 -25.05 -7.77
C ASP A 441 22.11 -24.07 -7.81
N SER A 442 21.83 -22.76 -7.74
CA SER A 442 22.85 -21.70 -7.68
C SER A 442 23.23 -21.32 -6.25
N LEU A 443 22.47 -21.77 -5.24
CA LEU A 443 22.58 -21.34 -3.84
C LEU A 443 22.89 -22.52 -2.91
N GLU A 444 23.95 -22.40 -2.11
CA GLU A 444 24.43 -23.48 -1.26
C GLU A 444 23.48 -23.76 -0.09
N ALA A 445 22.77 -24.90 -0.14
CA ALA A 445 21.71 -25.27 0.80
C ALA A 445 22.12 -25.43 2.27
N ARG A 446 23.43 -25.52 2.57
CA ARG A 446 23.97 -25.55 3.95
C ARG A 446 24.04 -24.16 4.59
N ASN A 447 24.02 -23.08 3.81
CA ASN A 447 23.98 -21.73 4.35
C ASN A 447 22.54 -21.37 4.69
N SER A 448 22.27 -21.11 5.98
CA SER A 448 20.93 -20.77 6.50
C SER A 448 20.30 -19.56 5.77
N ILE A 449 21.09 -18.54 5.42
CA ILE A 449 20.62 -17.34 4.69
C ILE A 449 20.12 -17.74 3.29
N PHE A 450 20.87 -18.62 2.60
CA PHE A 450 20.50 -19.10 1.27
C PHE A 450 19.30 -20.06 1.30
N HIS A 451 19.23 -20.99 2.26
CA HIS A 451 18.05 -21.83 2.44
C HIS A 451 16.78 -20.99 2.69
N THR A 452 16.91 -19.96 3.53
CA THR A 452 15.86 -18.98 3.82
C THR A 452 15.44 -18.20 2.57
N ALA A 453 16.39 -17.71 1.77
CA ALA A 453 16.13 -17.00 0.52
C ALA A 453 15.32 -17.82 -0.50
N VAL A 454 15.70 -19.08 -0.75
CA VAL A 454 14.97 -19.99 -1.66
C VAL A 454 13.56 -20.30 -1.12
N THR A 455 13.46 -20.52 0.19
CA THR A 455 12.20 -20.78 0.90
C THR A 455 11.21 -19.62 0.73
N LEU A 456 11.68 -18.38 0.90
CA LEU A 456 10.89 -17.16 0.72
C LEU A 456 10.52 -16.91 -0.76
N SER A 457 11.45 -17.16 -1.69
CA SER A 457 11.16 -17.09 -3.14
C SER A 457 10.03 -18.04 -3.53
N ASN A 458 10.06 -19.28 -3.04
CA ASN A 458 8.98 -20.26 -3.26
C ASN A 458 7.66 -19.82 -2.61
N ALA A 459 7.73 -19.33 -1.36
CA ALA A 459 6.56 -18.82 -0.64
C ALA A 459 5.83 -17.71 -1.42
N PHE A 460 6.55 -16.72 -1.93
CA PHE A 460 5.96 -15.60 -2.67
C PHE A 460 5.44 -16.03 -4.07
N MET A 461 6.20 -16.81 -4.83
CA MET A 461 5.79 -17.29 -6.17
C MET A 461 4.51 -18.15 -6.13
N HIS A 462 4.29 -18.89 -5.05
CA HIS A 462 3.12 -19.75 -4.86
C HIS A 462 2.11 -19.21 -3.83
N ALA A 463 2.24 -17.96 -3.38
CA ALA A 463 1.34 -17.34 -2.40
C ALA A 463 -0.14 -17.46 -2.80
N GLY A 464 -0.96 -18.04 -1.92
CA GLY A 464 -2.39 -18.27 -2.16
C GLY A 464 -2.74 -19.25 -3.29
N THR A 465 -1.77 -19.97 -3.88
CA THR A 465 -2.03 -20.94 -4.96
C THR A 465 -2.26 -22.37 -4.45
N THR A 466 -1.93 -22.66 -3.19
CA THR A 466 -1.91 -24.00 -2.56
C THR A 466 -0.95 -25.02 -3.20
N HIS A 467 -0.07 -24.58 -4.10
CA HIS A 467 0.82 -25.45 -4.88
C HIS A 467 2.13 -25.78 -4.13
N ASP A 468 2.06 -26.77 -3.25
CA ASP A 468 3.16 -27.28 -2.41
C ASP A 468 4.16 -28.22 -3.12
N LYS A 469 4.09 -28.33 -4.46
CA LYS A 469 4.89 -29.29 -5.24
C LYS A 469 6.40 -29.10 -5.07
N PHE A 470 6.89 -27.85 -5.04
CA PHE A 470 8.32 -27.58 -4.93
C PHE A 470 8.95 -28.25 -3.69
N PHE A 471 8.31 -28.18 -2.52
CA PHE A 471 8.82 -28.83 -1.31
C PHE A 471 8.76 -30.37 -1.39
N ARG A 472 7.72 -30.93 -2.03
CA ARG A 472 7.55 -32.38 -2.22
C ARG A 472 8.58 -33.00 -3.17
N ASP A 473 8.97 -32.25 -4.20
CA ASP A 473 10.01 -32.66 -5.16
C ASP A 473 11.43 -32.50 -4.56
N ASN A 474 11.59 -31.77 -3.44
CA ASN A 474 12.86 -31.33 -2.87
C ASN A 474 13.08 -31.72 -1.40
N LEU A 475 12.57 -32.87 -0.97
CA LEU A 475 12.63 -33.33 0.43
C LEU A 475 14.04 -33.37 1.02
N GLU A 476 15.03 -33.87 0.25
CA GLU A 476 16.44 -33.94 0.68
C GLU A 476 17.13 -32.56 0.75
N TRP A 477 16.55 -31.53 0.11
CA TRP A 477 17.00 -30.15 0.24
C TRP A 477 16.35 -29.49 1.46
N LEU A 478 15.04 -29.69 1.64
CA LEU A 478 14.26 -29.19 2.78
C LEU A 478 14.77 -29.72 4.13
N GLY A 479 15.29 -30.95 4.16
CA GLY A 479 15.92 -31.56 5.34
C GLY A 479 17.30 -31.03 5.70
N LYS A 480 17.83 -30.03 4.97
CA LYS A 480 19.06 -29.31 5.32
C LYS A 480 18.79 -27.97 6.00
N ALA A 481 17.52 -27.64 6.22
CA ALA A 481 17.11 -26.57 7.11
C ALA A 481 17.49 -26.90 8.57
N VAL A 482 18.04 -25.93 9.29
CA VAL A 482 18.40 -26.00 10.72
C VAL A 482 17.88 -24.76 11.46
N ASN A 483 17.48 -24.92 12.72
CA ASN A 483 16.99 -23.85 13.61
C ASN A 483 15.98 -22.90 12.94
N TRP A 484 16.25 -21.60 12.88
CA TRP A 484 15.34 -20.59 12.31
C TRP A 484 15.00 -20.83 10.83
N SER A 485 15.85 -21.51 10.05
CA SER A 485 15.49 -21.87 8.68
C SER A 485 14.44 -22.99 8.61
N LYS A 486 14.32 -23.86 9.62
CA LYS A 486 13.16 -24.77 9.80
C LYS A 486 11.89 -23.98 10.14
N PHE A 487 11.99 -22.99 11.04
CA PHE A 487 10.87 -22.11 11.40
C PHE A 487 10.31 -21.38 10.16
N THR A 488 11.17 -20.75 9.36
CA THR A 488 10.80 -20.12 8.07
C THR A 488 10.25 -21.13 7.07
N ALA A 489 10.81 -22.35 6.99
CA ALA A 489 10.31 -23.38 6.07
C ALA A 489 8.88 -23.84 6.41
N THR A 490 8.55 -24.01 7.68
CA THR A 490 7.17 -24.32 8.10
C THR A 490 6.25 -23.10 7.95
N ALA A 491 6.71 -21.89 8.28
CA ALA A 491 5.98 -20.65 8.07
C ALA A 491 5.63 -20.38 6.59
N ALA A 492 6.51 -20.74 5.66
CA ALA A 492 6.29 -20.63 4.21
C ALA A 492 5.08 -21.42 3.71
N LEU A 493 4.72 -22.54 4.36
CA LEU A 493 3.49 -23.29 4.04
C LEU A 493 2.25 -22.42 4.28
N GLY A 494 2.26 -21.57 5.30
CA GLY A 494 1.16 -20.64 5.59
C GLY A 494 0.92 -19.63 4.46
N VAL A 495 2.00 -19.12 3.85
CA VAL A 495 1.93 -18.21 2.71
C VAL A 495 1.39 -18.92 1.45
N ILE A 496 1.88 -20.13 1.15
CA ILE A 496 1.45 -20.91 -0.03
C ILE A 496 -0.04 -21.29 0.07
N HIS A 497 -0.51 -21.60 1.28
CA HIS A 497 -1.89 -22.02 1.55
C HIS A 497 -2.79 -20.89 2.10
N ARG A 498 -2.35 -19.62 2.03
CA ARG A 498 -3.11 -18.44 2.47
C ARG A 498 -4.53 -18.47 1.91
N GLY A 499 -5.54 -18.36 2.78
CA GLY A 499 -6.95 -18.39 2.40
C GLY A 499 -7.58 -19.80 2.22
N ASN A 500 -6.85 -20.91 2.39
CA ASN A 500 -7.47 -22.24 2.38
C ASN A 500 -8.14 -22.58 3.73
N LEU A 501 -9.23 -21.86 4.03
CA LEU A 501 -9.97 -21.94 5.30
C LEU A 501 -10.50 -23.35 5.60
N SER A 502 -10.82 -24.15 4.57
CA SER A 502 -11.45 -25.47 4.71
C SER A 502 -10.46 -26.63 4.91
N GLN A 503 -9.18 -26.46 4.54
CA GLN A 503 -8.17 -27.52 4.63
C GLN A 503 -6.93 -27.13 5.47
N GLY A 504 -6.73 -25.85 5.81
CA GLY A 504 -5.55 -25.35 6.52
C GLY A 504 -5.21 -26.13 7.80
N GLN A 505 -6.19 -26.35 8.68
CA GLN A 505 -6.01 -27.15 9.89
C GLN A 505 -5.55 -28.59 9.60
N LYS A 506 -6.14 -29.26 8.60
CA LYS A 506 -5.80 -30.65 8.21
C LYS A 506 -4.40 -30.76 7.61
N LEU A 507 -3.95 -29.70 6.92
CA LEU A 507 -2.60 -29.62 6.36
C LEU A 507 -1.53 -29.42 7.44
N LEU A 508 -1.80 -28.58 8.44
CA LEU A 508 -0.84 -28.25 9.50
C LEU A 508 -0.89 -29.18 10.72
N GLN A 509 -1.90 -30.05 10.85
CA GLN A 509 -2.00 -31.08 11.90
C GLN A 509 -0.77 -32.00 12.11
N PRO A 510 0.11 -32.27 11.12
CA PRO A 510 1.38 -32.97 11.35
C PRO A 510 2.46 -32.12 12.05
N TYR A 511 2.37 -30.79 11.98
CA TYR A 511 3.39 -29.85 12.45
C TYR A 511 2.98 -29.12 13.74
N LEU A 512 1.66 -28.99 13.98
CA LEU A 512 1.11 -28.34 15.19
C LEU A 512 1.59 -29.03 16.49
N PRO A 513 1.80 -28.26 17.58
CA PRO A 513 2.11 -28.83 18.89
C PRO A 513 1.05 -29.85 19.31
N ARG A 514 1.47 -31.00 19.81
CA ARG A 514 0.57 -32.03 20.37
C ARG A 514 0.80 -32.14 21.87
N GLU A 515 -0.26 -32.40 22.63
CA GLU A 515 -0.15 -32.57 24.07
C GLU A 515 0.80 -33.74 24.41
N HIS A 516 1.77 -33.47 25.29
CA HIS A 516 2.87 -34.39 25.57
C HIS A 516 2.38 -35.58 26.43
N ILE A 517 1.95 -36.66 25.78
CA ILE A 517 1.67 -37.94 26.44
C ILE A 517 3.02 -38.52 26.90
N ALA A 518 3.28 -38.47 28.20
CA ALA A 518 4.52 -38.92 28.80
C ALA A 518 4.86 -40.38 28.42
N GLY A 519 6.05 -40.59 27.86
CA GLY A 519 6.53 -41.91 27.41
C GLY A 519 6.48 -42.14 25.89
N VAL A 520 5.84 -41.26 25.12
CA VAL A 520 5.97 -41.23 23.65
C VAL A 520 6.94 -40.11 23.27
N GLY A 521 7.83 -40.37 22.30
CA GLY A 521 8.80 -39.37 21.81
C GLY A 521 8.11 -38.11 21.29
N GLY A 522 8.69 -36.94 21.56
CA GLY A 522 8.09 -35.64 21.27
C GLY A 522 7.75 -35.45 19.78
N SER A 523 6.65 -34.74 19.50
CA SER A 523 6.10 -34.55 18.15
C SER A 523 6.87 -33.50 17.33
N GLY A 524 8.18 -33.71 17.17
CA GLY A 524 9.05 -32.99 16.25
C GLY A 524 9.67 -31.69 16.75
N SER A 525 10.60 -31.15 15.93
CA SER A 525 11.41 -29.98 16.26
C SER A 525 10.60 -28.74 16.68
N VAL A 526 11.02 -28.11 17.78
CA VAL A 526 10.40 -26.92 18.39
C VAL A 526 10.26 -25.76 17.40
N TYR A 527 11.25 -25.57 16.53
CA TYR A 527 11.21 -24.56 15.45
C TYR A 527 10.08 -24.82 14.44
N SER A 528 9.81 -26.09 14.10
CA SER A 528 8.67 -26.42 13.23
C SER A 528 7.34 -26.27 13.97
N GLN A 529 7.29 -26.56 15.28
CA GLN A 529 6.07 -26.36 16.07
C GLN A 529 5.69 -24.86 16.13
N GLY A 530 6.64 -23.98 16.50
CA GLY A 530 6.42 -22.53 16.47
C GLY A 530 6.10 -21.99 15.06
N GLY A 531 6.86 -22.42 14.05
CA GLY A 531 6.63 -22.06 12.66
C GLY A 531 5.25 -22.49 12.14
N SER A 532 4.67 -23.57 12.68
CA SER A 532 3.32 -24.04 12.32
C SER A 532 2.20 -23.17 12.89
N LEU A 533 2.37 -22.62 14.11
CA LEU A 533 1.40 -21.68 14.69
C LEU A 533 1.40 -20.36 13.90
N TYR A 534 2.58 -19.87 13.52
CA TYR A 534 2.69 -18.70 12.65
C TYR A 534 2.14 -18.98 11.24
N ALA A 535 2.42 -20.15 10.65
CA ALA A 535 1.82 -20.58 9.40
C ALA A 535 0.28 -20.62 9.45
N PHE A 536 -0.29 -21.11 10.56
CA PHE A 536 -1.73 -21.18 10.78
C PHE A 536 -2.34 -19.77 10.88
N GLY A 537 -1.71 -18.86 11.63
CA GLY A 537 -2.09 -17.44 11.65
C GLY A 537 -2.05 -16.77 10.26
N LEU A 538 -1.03 -17.05 9.45
CA LEU A 538 -0.94 -16.54 8.07
C LEU A 538 -2.04 -17.09 7.13
N ILE A 539 -2.56 -18.30 7.36
CA ILE A 539 -3.68 -18.87 6.58
C ILE A 539 -4.99 -18.17 6.93
N TYR A 540 -5.23 -17.91 8.21
CA TYR A 540 -6.46 -17.31 8.76
C TYR A 540 -6.30 -15.81 9.08
N ALA A 541 -5.37 -15.11 8.42
CA ALA A 541 -5.09 -13.69 8.66
C ALA A 541 -6.36 -12.82 8.51
N ASN A 542 -6.66 -11.96 9.50
CA ASN A 542 -7.91 -11.19 9.66
C ASN A 542 -9.21 -12.01 9.87
N HIS A 543 -9.17 -13.34 10.00
CA HIS A 543 -10.38 -14.17 10.06
C HIS A 543 -10.51 -14.82 11.44
N GLY A 544 -11.18 -14.09 12.32
CA GLY A 544 -11.44 -14.48 13.71
C GLY A 544 -12.36 -15.70 13.88
N GLY A 545 -12.50 -16.14 15.12
CA GLY A 545 -13.14 -17.41 15.50
C GLY A 545 -12.10 -18.52 15.72
N MET A 546 -12.46 -19.77 15.44
CA MET A 546 -11.73 -20.99 15.86
C MET A 546 -10.19 -20.98 15.66
N ALA A 547 -9.67 -20.24 14.68
CA ALA A 547 -8.23 -20.12 14.47
C ALA A 547 -7.54 -19.31 15.58
N VAL A 548 -8.15 -18.20 16.02
CA VAL A 548 -7.69 -17.38 17.15
C VAL A 548 -7.75 -18.18 18.44
N ASP A 549 -8.88 -18.85 18.71
CA ASP A 549 -9.07 -19.64 19.93
C ASP A 549 -8.04 -20.78 20.05
N LEU A 550 -7.81 -21.52 18.96
CA LEU A 550 -6.83 -22.61 18.91
C LEU A 550 -5.40 -22.11 19.13
N ILE A 551 -5.00 -20.98 18.50
CA ILE A 551 -3.67 -20.40 18.73
C ILE A 551 -3.55 -19.91 20.18
N ARG A 552 -4.58 -19.26 20.72
CA ARG A 552 -4.63 -18.74 22.10
C ARG A 552 -4.49 -19.86 23.14
N ASP A 553 -5.17 -20.99 22.95
CA ASP A 553 -5.02 -22.18 23.79
C ASP A 553 -3.61 -22.78 23.71
N HIS A 554 -3.04 -22.93 22.51
CA HIS A 554 -1.67 -23.43 22.35
C HIS A 554 -0.62 -22.47 22.92
N PHE A 555 -0.82 -21.15 22.78
CA PHE A 555 0.05 -20.12 23.34
C PHE A 555 0.06 -20.16 24.87
N LYS A 556 -1.13 -20.26 25.52
CA LYS A 556 -1.25 -20.40 26.99
C LYS A 556 -0.66 -21.69 27.54
N LYS A 557 -0.67 -22.78 26.75
CA LYS A 557 -0.11 -24.08 27.13
C LYS A 557 1.40 -24.20 26.86
N ALA A 558 1.98 -23.34 26.03
CA ALA A 558 3.38 -23.43 25.64
C ALA A 558 4.32 -22.88 26.73
N THR A 559 5.37 -23.63 27.05
CA THR A 559 6.50 -23.19 27.89
C THR A 559 7.74 -22.79 27.06
N GLU A 560 7.83 -23.29 25.83
CA GLU A 560 9.00 -23.10 24.96
C GLU A 560 8.95 -21.73 24.26
N GLU A 561 9.99 -20.90 24.43
CA GLU A 561 10.04 -19.54 23.87
C GLU A 561 9.79 -19.48 22.36
N VAL A 562 10.32 -20.44 21.60
CA VAL A 562 10.16 -20.52 20.14
C VAL A 562 8.72 -20.85 19.73
N VAL A 563 8.00 -21.64 20.54
CA VAL A 563 6.59 -21.94 20.32
C VAL A 563 5.71 -20.76 20.73
N GLN A 564 6.04 -20.09 21.84
CA GLN A 564 5.37 -18.85 22.25
C GLN A 564 5.58 -17.73 21.21
N HIS A 565 6.80 -17.52 20.70
CA HIS A 565 7.12 -16.54 19.65
C HIS A 565 6.29 -16.79 18.37
N GLY A 566 6.26 -18.05 17.90
CA GLY A 566 5.42 -18.43 16.75
C GLY A 566 3.91 -18.31 17.02
N GLY A 567 3.49 -18.59 18.26
CA GLY A 567 2.11 -18.38 18.73
C GLY A 567 1.72 -16.91 18.76
N ALA A 568 2.56 -16.02 19.29
CA ALA A 568 2.32 -14.59 19.35
C ALA A 568 2.18 -13.97 17.94
N LEU A 569 3.09 -14.29 17.02
CA LEU A 569 2.99 -13.83 15.63
C LEU A 569 1.76 -14.40 14.92
N GLY A 570 1.41 -15.67 15.17
CA GLY A 570 0.19 -16.28 14.63
C GLY A 570 -1.08 -15.62 15.17
N LEU A 571 -1.14 -15.35 16.47
CA LEU A 571 -2.26 -14.75 17.18
C LEU A 571 -2.46 -13.29 16.77
N GLY A 572 -1.38 -12.51 16.66
CA GLY A 572 -1.42 -11.12 16.20
C GLY A 572 -1.89 -10.98 14.75
N VAL A 573 -1.57 -11.94 13.86
CA VAL A 573 -2.02 -11.92 12.46
C VAL A 573 -3.45 -12.43 12.30
N ALA A 574 -3.87 -13.44 13.07
CA ALA A 574 -5.26 -13.94 13.06
C ALA A 574 -6.23 -12.95 13.72
N GLY A 575 -5.83 -12.36 14.85
CA GLY A 575 -6.57 -11.36 15.63
C GLY A 575 -6.25 -9.90 15.27
N MET A 576 -5.74 -9.62 14.07
CA MET A 576 -5.38 -8.25 13.68
C MET A 576 -6.61 -7.33 13.65
N ALA A 577 -6.50 -6.15 14.27
CA ALA A 577 -7.53 -5.12 14.37
C ALA A 577 -8.88 -5.55 14.99
N THR A 578 -8.87 -6.53 15.90
CA THR A 578 -10.09 -6.93 16.65
C THR A 578 -10.34 -6.09 17.90
N GLY A 579 -9.29 -5.51 18.50
CA GLY A 579 -9.40 -4.76 19.75
C GLY A 579 -9.73 -5.59 21.00
N ASP A 580 -9.56 -6.92 20.98
CA ASP A 580 -9.83 -7.76 22.16
C ASP A 580 -8.80 -7.51 23.29
N GLU A 581 -9.23 -6.79 24.34
CA GLU A 581 -8.45 -6.57 25.57
C GLU A 581 -8.01 -7.90 26.21
N GLY A 582 -8.77 -8.99 26.05
CA GLY A 582 -8.40 -10.30 26.58
C GLY A 582 -7.19 -10.93 25.89
N ILE A 583 -7.03 -10.75 24.57
CA ILE A 583 -5.82 -11.20 23.86
C ILE A 583 -4.63 -10.32 24.24
N TYR A 584 -4.85 -9.01 24.39
CA TYR A 584 -3.84 -8.07 24.85
C TYR A 584 -3.32 -8.44 26.25
N ASP A 585 -4.21 -8.80 27.20
CA ASP A 585 -3.83 -9.27 28.54
C ASP A 585 -3.01 -10.57 28.49
N ASP A 586 -3.42 -11.53 27.68
CA ASP A 586 -2.70 -12.80 27.52
C ASP A 586 -1.28 -12.58 26.96
N LEU A 587 -1.13 -11.65 26.01
CA LEU A 587 0.17 -11.23 25.46
C LEU A 587 1.00 -10.47 26.51
N ARG A 588 0.41 -9.51 27.22
CA ARG A 588 1.08 -8.69 28.26
C ARG A 588 1.61 -9.54 29.43
N ASN A 589 0.89 -10.57 29.84
CA ASN A 589 1.34 -11.53 30.85
C ASN A 589 2.60 -12.30 30.40
N VAL A 590 2.75 -12.58 29.11
CA VAL A 590 3.94 -13.23 28.54
C VAL A 590 5.07 -12.22 28.30
N LEU A 591 4.76 -10.97 27.94
CA LEU A 591 5.72 -9.88 27.83
C LEU A 591 6.51 -9.70 29.14
N TYR A 592 5.82 -9.69 30.29
CA TYR A 592 6.41 -9.56 31.62
C TYR A 592 7.31 -10.75 32.06
N THR A 593 7.53 -11.77 31.21
CA THR A 593 8.56 -12.79 31.44
C THR A 593 9.96 -12.34 31.01
N ASP A 594 10.08 -11.17 30.35
CA ASP A 594 11.33 -10.53 29.89
C ASP A 594 12.20 -11.41 28.94
N SER A 595 11.57 -12.35 28.22
CA SER A 595 12.24 -13.14 27.19
C SER A 595 12.55 -12.27 25.95
N ALA A 596 13.84 -11.99 25.72
CA ALA A 596 14.32 -11.12 24.64
C ALA A 596 13.90 -11.57 23.23
N LEU A 597 13.69 -12.88 23.00
CA LEU A 597 13.21 -13.43 21.73
C LEU A 597 11.68 -13.30 21.59
N ASN A 598 10.96 -13.57 22.66
CA ASN A 598 9.50 -13.63 22.64
C ASN A 598 8.90 -12.22 22.66
N GLY A 599 9.47 -11.30 23.46
CA GLY A 599 9.01 -9.91 23.58
C GLY A 599 9.01 -9.12 22.27
N GLU A 600 9.92 -9.41 21.33
CA GLU A 600 9.91 -8.80 19.98
C GLU A 600 8.65 -9.20 19.17
N ALA A 601 8.23 -10.47 19.28
CA ALA A 601 7.00 -10.97 18.67
C ALA A 601 5.74 -10.55 19.42
N VAL A 602 5.79 -10.53 20.75
CA VAL A 602 4.67 -10.18 21.63
C VAL A 602 4.35 -8.68 21.54
N GLY A 603 5.35 -7.79 21.60
CA GLY A 603 5.15 -6.34 21.43
C GLY A 603 4.58 -5.98 20.06
N LEU A 604 5.04 -6.67 19.01
CA LEU A 604 4.45 -6.56 17.68
C LEU A 604 3.00 -7.07 17.66
N ALA A 605 2.71 -8.23 18.25
CA ALA A 605 1.38 -8.83 18.29
C ALA A 605 0.36 -7.96 19.05
N MET A 606 0.77 -7.33 20.17
CA MET A 606 -0.06 -6.37 20.90
C MET A 606 -0.48 -5.20 20.00
N GLY A 607 0.46 -4.65 19.22
CA GLY A 607 0.18 -3.60 18.23
C GLY A 607 -0.68 -4.05 17.04
N LEU A 608 -0.57 -5.31 16.61
CA LEU A 608 -1.43 -5.88 15.56
C LEU A 608 -2.88 -6.06 16.03
N VAL A 609 -3.10 -6.53 17.26
CA VAL A 609 -4.44 -6.72 17.85
C VAL A 609 -5.13 -5.38 18.09
N MET A 610 -4.38 -4.39 18.60
CA MET A 610 -4.86 -3.04 18.91
C MET A 610 -4.66 -2.04 17.75
N LEU A 611 -4.43 -2.51 16.52
CA LEU A 611 -4.16 -1.71 15.32
C LEU A 611 -5.21 -0.61 15.08
N GLY A 612 -4.77 0.66 15.02
CA GLY A 612 -5.63 1.83 14.79
C GLY A 612 -6.59 2.22 15.92
N THR A 613 -6.70 1.41 16.98
CA THR A 613 -7.61 1.66 18.12
C THR A 613 -7.27 2.94 18.88
N GLY A 614 -6.01 3.38 18.88
CA GLY A 614 -5.54 4.56 19.61
C GLY A 614 -5.77 4.46 21.13
N ASN A 615 -5.83 3.25 21.70
CA ASN A 615 -6.10 3.05 23.12
C ASN A 615 -4.93 3.56 23.98
N MET A 616 -5.12 4.71 24.64
CA MET A 616 -4.08 5.36 25.46
C MET A 616 -3.53 4.45 26.56
N LYS A 617 -4.37 3.62 27.20
CA LYS A 617 -3.90 2.70 28.26
C LYS A 617 -2.85 1.71 27.75
N ALA A 618 -3.05 1.18 26.53
CA ALA A 618 -2.12 0.26 25.92
C ALA A 618 -0.80 0.96 25.54
N LEU A 619 -0.86 2.22 25.13
CA LEU A 619 0.34 3.03 24.90
C LEU A 619 1.09 3.33 26.21
N GLU A 620 0.39 3.72 27.28
CA GLU A 620 0.97 3.98 28.60
C GLU A 620 1.69 2.73 29.16
N ASP A 621 1.01 1.56 29.14
CA ASP A 621 1.61 0.25 29.48
C ASP A 621 2.90 -0.02 28.67
N MET A 622 2.85 0.17 27.34
CA MET A 622 3.95 -0.15 26.43
C MET A 622 5.13 0.83 26.55
N ILE A 623 4.88 2.12 26.77
CA ILE A 623 5.92 3.13 27.02
C ILE A 623 6.65 2.80 28.32
N GLN A 624 5.91 2.53 29.40
CA GLN A 624 6.52 2.21 30.70
C GLN A 624 7.42 0.98 30.58
N TYR A 625 6.92 -0.12 30.02
CA TYR A 625 7.72 -1.35 29.91
C TYR A 625 8.89 -1.25 28.92
N ALA A 626 8.79 -0.37 27.92
CA ALA A 626 9.91 -0.07 27.02
C ALA A 626 11.04 0.73 27.70
N HIS A 627 10.76 1.48 28.77
CA HIS A 627 11.78 2.11 29.60
C HIS A 627 12.31 1.20 30.72
N ASP A 628 11.49 0.28 31.24
CA ASP A 628 11.89 -0.66 32.30
C ASP A 628 12.79 -1.81 31.76
N THR A 629 12.67 -2.19 30.49
CA THR A 629 13.43 -3.30 29.88
C THR A 629 14.81 -2.89 29.32
N GLN A 630 15.77 -3.82 29.38
CA GLN A 630 17.13 -3.63 28.81
C GLN A 630 17.33 -4.35 27.47
N HIS A 631 16.32 -5.09 27.00
CA HIS A 631 16.41 -5.90 25.78
C HIS A 631 15.93 -5.12 24.56
N GLU A 632 16.87 -4.61 23.75
CA GLU A 632 16.64 -3.84 22.51
C GLU A 632 15.59 -4.49 21.58
N LYS A 633 15.56 -5.82 21.48
CA LYS A 633 14.55 -6.60 20.74
C LYS A 633 13.12 -6.38 21.24
N ILE A 634 12.93 -6.33 22.56
CA ILE A 634 11.62 -6.06 23.19
C ILE A 634 11.24 -4.60 22.94
N VAL A 635 12.16 -3.66 23.20
CA VAL A 635 11.95 -2.23 22.93
C VAL A 635 11.59 -1.99 21.46
N ARG A 636 12.23 -2.67 20.50
CA ARG A 636 11.92 -2.60 19.06
C ARG A 636 10.54 -3.17 18.73
N GLY A 637 10.16 -4.31 19.32
CA GLY A 637 8.84 -4.90 19.19
C GLY A 637 7.73 -3.96 19.70
N LEU A 638 7.94 -3.35 20.86
CA LEU A 638 7.03 -2.36 21.45
C LEU A 638 6.99 -1.06 20.63
N ALA A 639 8.13 -0.56 20.16
CA ALA A 639 8.25 0.63 19.33
C ALA A 639 7.47 0.52 18.01
N VAL A 640 7.53 -0.64 17.34
CA VAL A 640 6.70 -0.94 16.17
C VAL A 640 5.24 -1.17 16.56
N GLY A 641 4.98 -1.80 17.71
CA GLY A 641 3.62 -2.02 18.23
C GLY A 641 2.86 -0.73 18.52
N MET A 642 3.48 0.25 19.17
CA MET A 642 2.91 1.59 19.42
C MET A 642 2.59 2.32 18.11
N ALA A 643 3.46 2.22 17.11
CA ALA A 643 3.23 2.79 15.79
C ALA A 643 2.01 2.17 15.06
N LEU A 644 1.75 0.88 15.27
CA LEU A 644 0.56 0.18 14.76
C LEU A 644 -0.72 0.65 15.49
N ILE A 645 -0.69 0.82 16.82
CA ILE A 645 -1.86 1.33 17.58
C ILE A 645 -2.32 2.70 17.07
N MET A 646 -1.39 3.54 16.61
CA MET A 646 -1.67 4.88 16.07
C MET A 646 -1.88 4.94 14.54
N TYR A 647 -2.03 3.78 13.87
CA TYR A 647 -2.32 3.71 12.45
C TYR A 647 -3.53 4.58 12.05
N GLY A 648 -3.34 5.47 11.07
CA GLY A 648 -4.39 6.37 10.55
C GLY A 648 -4.89 7.45 11.51
N ARG A 649 -4.28 7.63 12.69
CA ARG A 649 -4.73 8.62 13.70
C ARG A 649 -4.38 10.07 13.36
N GLN A 650 -3.44 10.30 12.44
CA GLN A 650 -2.95 11.63 12.02
C GLN A 650 -2.53 12.50 13.22
N GLU A 651 -3.10 13.70 13.37
CA GLU A 651 -2.70 14.71 14.37
C GLU A 651 -2.80 14.21 15.82
N ALA A 652 -3.71 13.28 16.13
CA ALA A 652 -3.81 12.67 17.46
C ALA A 652 -2.57 11.83 17.86
N ALA A 653 -1.67 11.53 16.93
CA ALA A 653 -0.39 10.88 17.20
C ALA A 653 0.76 11.87 17.47
N ASP A 654 0.59 13.18 17.25
CA ASP A 654 1.70 14.14 17.33
C ASP A 654 2.32 14.24 18.73
N GLU A 655 1.56 14.00 19.81
CA GLU A 655 2.10 13.96 21.17
C GLU A 655 3.05 12.76 21.37
N LEU A 656 2.59 11.55 21.05
CA LEU A 656 3.38 10.32 21.11
C LEU A 656 4.64 10.42 20.22
N ILE A 657 4.49 10.99 19.02
CA ILE A 657 5.60 11.24 18.09
C ILE A 657 6.63 12.20 18.70
N ASN A 658 6.20 13.29 19.34
CA ASN A 658 7.12 14.27 19.93
C ASN A 658 7.83 13.70 21.18
N GLY A 659 7.15 12.89 21.99
CA GLY A 659 7.75 12.17 23.12
C GLY A 659 8.82 11.19 22.65
N LEU A 660 8.44 10.21 21.81
CA LEU A 660 9.35 9.19 21.29
C LEU A 660 10.55 9.75 20.51
N LEU A 661 10.43 10.92 19.86
CA LEU A 661 11.56 11.59 19.20
C LEU A 661 12.45 12.39 20.15
N GLY A 662 11.95 12.75 21.35
CA GLY A 662 12.73 13.38 22.41
C GLY A 662 13.57 12.40 23.24
N ASP A 663 13.29 11.10 23.13
CA ASP A 663 13.94 10.08 23.94
C ASP A 663 15.43 9.85 23.61
N PRO A 664 16.27 9.55 24.63
CA PRO A 664 17.70 9.32 24.43
C PRO A 664 17.99 8.00 23.69
N ASP A 665 17.13 6.99 23.82
CA ASP A 665 17.26 5.72 23.11
C ASP A 665 16.90 5.86 21.62
N SER A 666 17.77 5.36 20.76
CA SER A 666 17.53 5.29 19.30
C SER A 666 16.39 4.36 18.91
N THR A 667 16.08 3.32 19.71
CA THR A 667 15.01 2.35 19.40
C THR A 667 13.62 2.98 19.60
N LEU A 668 13.45 3.79 20.64
CA LEU A 668 12.27 4.63 20.83
C LEU A 668 12.15 5.71 19.74
N ARG A 669 13.24 6.41 19.36
CA ARG A 669 13.21 7.36 18.23
C ARG A 669 12.87 6.70 16.89
N TYR A 670 13.32 5.47 16.67
CA TYR A 670 12.93 4.62 15.52
C TYR A 670 11.41 4.34 15.54
N GLY A 671 10.85 4.03 16.72
CA GLY A 671 9.40 3.93 16.95
C GLY A 671 8.64 5.23 16.68
N GLY A 672 9.18 6.38 17.11
CA GLY A 672 8.61 7.70 16.82
C GLY A 672 8.50 7.99 15.32
N ILE A 673 9.52 7.63 14.54
CA ILE A 673 9.47 7.72 13.07
C ILE A 673 8.45 6.76 12.48
N MET A 674 8.43 5.50 12.92
CA MET A 674 7.47 4.51 12.41
C MET A 674 6.02 4.95 12.73
N THR A 675 5.82 5.63 13.87
CA THR A 675 4.55 6.24 14.26
C THR A 675 4.15 7.36 13.31
N ILE A 676 5.08 8.24 12.89
CA ILE A 676 4.82 9.22 11.82
C ILE A 676 4.36 8.50 10.54
N ALA A 677 5.07 7.44 10.13
CA ALA A 677 4.80 6.72 8.89
C ALA A 677 3.39 6.11 8.85
N LEU A 678 2.94 5.51 9.96
CA LEU A 678 1.65 4.82 10.06
C LEU A 678 0.49 5.77 10.42
N ALA A 679 0.72 6.81 11.23
CA ALA A 679 -0.31 7.80 11.57
C ALA A 679 -0.64 8.72 10.39
N TYR A 680 0.34 9.09 9.57
CA TYR A 680 0.19 9.95 8.38
C TYR A 680 0.17 9.17 7.05
N CYS A 681 -0.02 7.85 7.10
CA CYS A 681 0.00 6.97 5.93
C CYS A 681 -0.98 7.44 4.84
N GLY A 682 -0.47 7.67 3.63
CA GLY A 682 -1.26 8.10 2.48
C GLY A 682 -1.91 9.50 2.60
N SER A 683 -1.51 10.31 3.57
CA SER A 683 -2.04 11.68 3.76
C SER A 683 -1.32 12.73 2.89
N GLY A 684 -0.06 12.50 2.53
CA GLY A 684 0.77 13.50 1.86
C GLY A 684 1.03 14.78 2.67
N SER A 685 0.97 14.73 4.01
CA SER A 685 1.14 15.92 4.86
C SER A 685 2.57 16.48 4.83
N ASN A 686 2.69 17.76 4.45
CA ASN A 686 3.95 18.50 4.44
C ASN A 686 4.59 18.60 5.85
N LYS A 687 3.78 18.64 6.92
CA LYS A 687 4.23 18.69 8.32
C LYS A 687 5.03 17.43 8.69
N ALA A 688 4.50 16.27 8.33
CA ALA A 688 5.13 14.98 8.58
C ALA A 688 6.39 14.79 7.72
N VAL A 689 6.32 15.13 6.42
CA VAL A 689 7.47 15.11 5.51
C VAL A 689 8.63 16.00 6.02
N ARG A 690 8.33 17.23 6.47
CA ARG A 690 9.34 18.15 7.01
C ARG A 690 10.01 17.59 8.28
N LYS A 691 9.25 16.98 9.20
CA LYS A 691 9.80 16.28 10.37
C LYS A 691 10.75 15.15 9.96
N LEU A 692 10.32 14.26 9.05
CA LEU A 692 11.15 13.14 8.59
C LEU A 692 12.45 13.59 7.91
N LEU A 693 12.39 14.56 7.00
CA LEU A 693 13.57 15.08 6.31
C LEU A 693 14.56 15.77 7.27
N HIS A 694 14.06 16.44 8.31
CA HIS A 694 14.93 16.97 9.37
C HIS A 694 15.63 15.83 10.12
N VAL A 695 14.89 14.85 10.65
CA VAL A 695 15.45 13.75 11.45
C VAL A 695 16.43 12.89 10.64
N ALA A 696 16.17 12.68 9.34
CA ALA A 696 17.07 11.97 8.42
C ALA A 696 18.46 12.61 8.30
N VAL A 697 18.59 13.90 8.60
CA VAL A 697 19.87 14.65 8.56
C VAL A 697 20.39 14.94 9.97
N SER A 698 19.51 15.16 10.96
CA SER A 698 19.89 15.63 12.30
C SER A 698 20.23 14.53 13.30
N ASP A 699 19.66 13.31 13.17
CA ASP A 699 20.03 12.22 14.08
C ASP A 699 21.45 11.70 13.79
N VAL A 700 22.05 11.06 14.78
CA VAL A 700 23.38 10.44 14.70
C VAL A 700 23.27 8.96 14.35
N ASN A 701 22.19 8.28 14.76
CA ASN A 701 22.02 6.84 14.57
C ASN A 701 21.53 6.52 13.13
N ASP A 702 22.21 5.58 12.47
CA ASP A 702 21.97 5.25 11.06
C ASP A 702 20.71 4.42 10.80
N ASP A 703 20.20 3.68 11.79
CA ASP A 703 18.91 2.99 11.69
C ASP A 703 17.75 3.98 11.76
N VAL A 704 17.86 5.00 12.62
CA VAL A 704 16.93 6.14 12.72
C VAL A 704 16.91 6.90 11.39
N ARG A 705 18.08 7.17 10.79
CA ARG A 705 18.18 7.77 9.44
C ARG A 705 17.56 6.89 8.35
N ARG A 706 17.83 5.57 8.37
CA ARG A 706 17.29 4.60 7.41
C ARG A 706 15.76 4.63 7.39
N ILE A 707 15.13 4.57 8.56
CA ILE A 707 13.66 4.56 8.66
C ILE A 707 13.06 5.94 8.36
N ALA A 708 13.75 7.05 8.65
CA ALA A 708 13.29 8.40 8.32
C ALA A 708 13.05 8.57 6.81
N VAL A 709 14.00 8.15 5.98
CA VAL A 709 13.87 8.21 4.52
C VAL A 709 12.85 7.20 4.00
N LEU A 710 12.89 5.96 4.50
CA LEU A 710 11.97 4.90 4.08
C LEU A 710 10.50 5.28 4.34
N SER A 711 10.23 5.94 5.46
CA SER A 711 8.89 6.40 5.87
C SER A 711 8.25 7.41 4.91
N LEU A 712 9.04 8.12 4.10
CA LEU A 712 8.52 8.98 3.03
C LEU A 712 7.65 8.17 2.05
N GLY A 713 8.00 6.91 1.80
CA GLY A 713 7.23 6.02 0.93
C GLY A 713 5.80 5.76 1.44
N PHE A 714 5.64 5.54 2.75
CA PHE A 714 4.34 5.33 3.40
C PHE A 714 3.47 6.59 3.46
N ILE A 715 4.06 7.78 3.47
CA ILE A 715 3.27 9.03 3.45
C ILE A 715 2.86 9.42 2.03
N LEU A 716 3.72 9.16 1.04
CA LEU A 716 3.61 9.75 -0.31
C LEU A 716 3.19 8.77 -1.42
N PHE A 717 2.92 7.49 -1.15
CA PHE A 717 2.46 6.54 -2.19
C PHE A 717 1.18 6.97 -2.94
N ARG A 718 0.30 7.80 -2.35
CA ARG A 718 -0.82 8.44 -3.09
C ARG A 718 -0.37 9.47 -4.13
N LYS A 719 0.81 10.06 -3.98
CA LYS A 719 1.46 11.02 -4.89
C LYS A 719 2.81 10.48 -5.38
N HIS A 720 2.87 9.19 -5.73
CA HIS A 720 4.11 8.48 -6.06
C HIS A 720 5.01 9.19 -7.10
N GLN A 721 4.43 9.94 -8.04
CA GLN A 721 5.16 10.77 -9.01
C GLN A 721 6.07 11.84 -8.39
N SER A 722 5.80 12.34 -7.17
CA SER A 722 6.66 13.34 -6.52
C SER A 722 7.82 12.73 -5.74
N VAL A 723 7.82 11.41 -5.50
CA VAL A 723 8.81 10.75 -4.63
C VAL A 723 10.22 10.69 -5.25
N PRO A 724 10.41 10.33 -6.54
CA PRO A 724 11.74 10.34 -7.17
C PRO A 724 12.51 11.65 -6.95
N ARG A 725 11.89 12.78 -7.27
CA ARG A 725 12.49 14.12 -7.14
C ARG A 725 12.80 14.55 -5.69
N MET A 726 12.14 13.97 -4.70
CA MET A 726 12.46 14.20 -3.28
C MET A 726 13.59 13.30 -2.77
N VAL A 727 13.75 12.13 -3.38
CA VAL A 727 14.66 11.07 -2.94
C VAL A 727 15.99 11.08 -3.71
N GLU A 728 16.04 11.71 -4.89
CA GLU A 728 17.22 11.94 -5.73
C GLU A 728 18.46 12.43 -4.93
N LEU A 729 18.34 13.53 -4.17
CA LEU A 729 19.43 14.04 -3.34
C LEU A 729 19.81 13.12 -2.16
N LEU A 730 18.93 12.20 -1.77
CA LEU A 730 19.18 11.23 -0.70
C LEU A 730 19.81 9.93 -1.25
N SER A 731 19.55 9.57 -2.51
CA SER A 731 20.20 8.42 -3.16
C SER A 731 21.67 8.70 -3.52
N GLU A 732 22.07 9.96 -3.71
CA GLU A 732 23.48 10.36 -3.87
C GLU A 732 24.25 10.53 -2.53
N SER A 733 23.58 10.37 -1.38
CA SER A 733 24.21 10.62 -0.08
C SER A 733 25.36 9.66 0.23
N TYR A 734 26.40 10.15 0.93
CA TYR A 734 27.57 9.35 1.29
C TYR A 734 27.23 8.14 2.19
N ASN A 735 26.16 8.25 2.98
CA ASN A 735 25.74 7.27 3.98
C ASN A 735 24.93 6.11 3.35
N PRO A 736 25.43 4.86 3.38
CA PRO A 736 24.74 3.70 2.82
C PRO A 736 23.34 3.43 3.40
N HIS A 737 23.08 3.77 4.67
CA HIS A 737 21.79 3.54 5.32
C HIS A 737 20.72 4.49 4.78
N VAL A 738 21.11 5.74 4.47
CA VAL A 738 20.27 6.74 3.79
C VAL A 738 19.99 6.29 2.35
N ARG A 739 21.00 5.80 1.62
CA ARG A 739 20.81 5.21 0.28
C ARG A 739 19.90 3.99 0.27
N TYR A 740 20.02 3.08 1.23
CA TYR A 740 19.08 1.96 1.36
C TYR A 740 17.65 2.43 1.65
N GLY A 741 17.48 3.40 2.57
CA GLY A 741 16.19 4.01 2.87
C GLY A 741 15.54 4.66 1.64
N ALA A 742 16.34 5.35 0.82
CA ALA A 742 15.95 5.92 -0.47
C ALA A 742 15.44 4.85 -1.45
N ALA A 743 16.19 3.76 -1.65
CA ALA A 743 15.79 2.67 -2.53
C ALA A 743 14.45 2.04 -2.09
N MET A 744 14.29 1.76 -0.80
CA MET A 744 13.04 1.20 -0.25
C MET A 744 11.87 2.19 -0.30
N ALA A 745 12.09 3.49 -0.13
CA ALA A 745 11.03 4.50 -0.28
C ALA A 745 10.46 4.53 -1.71
N LEU A 746 11.33 4.40 -2.73
CA LEU A 746 10.90 4.25 -4.13
C LEU A 746 10.16 2.91 -4.35
N GLY A 747 10.69 1.81 -3.82
CA GLY A 747 10.07 0.48 -3.89
C GLY A 747 8.65 0.41 -3.31
N ILE A 748 8.44 1.05 -2.16
CA ILE A 748 7.16 1.09 -1.44
C ILE A 748 6.17 2.07 -2.10
N SER A 749 6.63 3.26 -2.48
CA SER A 749 5.75 4.29 -3.06
C SER A 749 5.30 4.01 -4.49
N CYS A 750 6.19 3.45 -5.32
CA CYS A 750 5.96 3.21 -6.74
C CYS A 750 5.59 1.75 -7.06
N ALA A 751 5.24 0.94 -6.05
CA ALA A 751 4.89 -0.47 -6.19
C ALA A 751 3.82 -0.72 -7.26
N GLY A 752 4.09 -1.64 -8.19
CA GLY A 752 3.20 -1.98 -9.32
C GLY A 752 2.97 -0.88 -10.37
N THR A 753 3.54 0.32 -10.20
CA THR A 753 3.33 1.45 -11.14
C THR A 753 4.31 1.41 -12.32
N GLY A 754 5.55 0.98 -12.11
CA GLY A 754 6.62 1.00 -13.13
C GLY A 754 6.94 2.39 -13.68
N LEU A 755 6.96 3.41 -12.82
CA LEU A 755 7.40 4.76 -13.17
C LEU A 755 8.89 4.76 -13.60
N ASP A 756 9.19 5.18 -14.83
CA ASP A 756 10.56 5.20 -15.37
C ASP A 756 11.54 5.98 -14.49
N GLU A 757 11.15 7.16 -13.98
CA GLU A 757 12.00 8.00 -13.10
C GLU A 757 12.48 7.23 -11.85
N ALA A 758 11.64 6.37 -11.27
CA ALA A 758 12.02 5.55 -10.13
C ALA A 758 12.98 4.41 -10.54
N ILE A 759 12.86 3.90 -11.76
CA ILE A 759 13.76 2.86 -12.29
C ILE A 759 15.13 3.46 -12.64
N ASP A 760 15.16 4.64 -13.24
CA ASP A 760 16.39 5.36 -13.59
C ASP A 760 17.21 5.78 -12.35
N LEU A 761 16.57 6.05 -11.21
CA LEU A 761 17.26 6.23 -9.92
C LEU A 761 17.76 4.91 -9.30
N LEU A 762 17.03 3.80 -9.49
CA LEU A 762 17.39 2.50 -8.89
C LEU A 762 18.44 1.71 -9.69
N GLU A 763 18.52 1.89 -11.02
CA GLU A 763 19.50 1.19 -11.88
C GLU A 763 20.99 1.50 -11.54
N PRO A 764 21.38 2.73 -11.15
CA PRO A 764 22.70 3.02 -10.59
C PRO A 764 22.97 2.29 -9.27
N MET A 765 21.98 2.20 -8.38
CA MET A 765 22.11 1.62 -7.03
C MET A 765 22.37 0.11 -7.05
N LEU A 766 22.03 -0.58 -8.16
CA LEU A 766 22.46 -1.97 -8.43
C LEU A 766 23.98 -2.15 -8.53
N LYS A 767 24.76 -1.06 -8.62
CA LYS A 767 26.23 -1.05 -8.74
C LYS A 767 26.92 -0.41 -7.54
N ASP A 768 26.18 -0.16 -6.46
CA ASP A 768 26.75 0.38 -5.23
C ASP A 768 27.81 -0.56 -4.64
N SER A 769 28.85 0.02 -4.06
CA SER A 769 29.85 -0.68 -3.25
C SER A 769 29.24 -1.52 -2.12
N THR A 770 28.22 -1.03 -1.42
CA THR A 770 27.61 -1.76 -0.29
C THR A 770 26.56 -2.78 -0.73
N ASP A 771 26.73 -4.00 -0.26
CA ASP A 771 25.93 -5.18 -0.58
C ASP A 771 24.44 -5.03 -0.21
N PHE A 772 24.16 -4.47 0.97
CA PHE A 772 22.79 -4.24 1.43
C PHE A 772 22.06 -3.14 0.63
N VAL A 773 22.78 -2.15 0.07
CA VAL A 773 22.17 -1.16 -0.83
C VAL A 773 21.80 -1.83 -2.16
N ARG A 774 22.66 -2.71 -2.69
CA ARG A 774 22.32 -3.54 -3.87
C ARG A 774 21.11 -4.45 -3.59
N GLN A 775 21.04 -5.07 -2.41
CA GLN A 775 19.87 -5.85 -1.95
C GLN A 775 18.59 -5.00 -1.92
N GLY A 776 18.63 -3.79 -1.34
CA GLY A 776 17.51 -2.85 -1.30
C GLY A 776 17.04 -2.46 -2.71
N ALA A 777 17.97 -2.10 -3.60
CA ALA A 777 17.67 -1.75 -4.97
C ALA A 777 17.02 -2.91 -5.77
N LEU A 778 17.52 -4.14 -5.59
CA LEU A 778 16.94 -5.35 -6.20
C LEU A 778 15.50 -5.61 -5.77
N ILE A 779 15.23 -5.50 -4.47
CA ILE A 779 13.89 -5.68 -3.90
C ILE A 779 12.96 -4.54 -4.36
N ALA A 780 13.41 -3.28 -4.29
CA ALA A 780 12.65 -2.12 -4.73
C ALA A 780 12.27 -2.20 -6.22
N LEU A 781 13.19 -2.56 -7.10
CA LEU A 781 12.92 -2.76 -8.52
C LEU A 781 11.89 -3.88 -8.77
N ALA A 782 11.94 -4.96 -7.98
CA ALA A 782 10.93 -6.02 -8.05
C ALA A 782 9.54 -5.58 -7.58
N MET A 783 9.45 -4.68 -6.59
CA MET A 783 8.19 -4.07 -6.16
C MET A 783 7.63 -3.10 -7.22
N VAL A 784 8.48 -2.24 -7.80
CA VAL A 784 8.10 -1.26 -8.84
C VAL A 784 7.64 -1.96 -10.13
N LEU A 785 8.33 -3.02 -10.55
CA LEU A 785 8.03 -3.79 -11.76
C LEU A 785 7.10 -5.00 -11.52
N ALA A 786 6.48 -5.09 -10.34
CA ALA A 786 5.50 -6.13 -10.04
C ALA A 786 4.40 -6.16 -11.12
N GLN A 787 4.07 -7.37 -11.59
CA GLN A 787 3.12 -7.64 -12.67
C GLN A 787 3.41 -7.05 -14.07
N GLN A 788 4.49 -6.30 -14.29
CA GLN A 788 4.72 -5.66 -15.57
C GLN A 788 5.21 -6.62 -16.66
N ASN A 789 4.61 -6.52 -17.85
CA ASN A 789 4.90 -7.37 -19.00
C ASN A 789 5.88 -6.68 -19.95
N GLU A 790 6.62 -7.46 -20.76
CA GLU A 790 7.68 -6.96 -21.66
C GLU A 790 7.20 -5.92 -22.68
N ALA A 791 5.92 -6.01 -23.09
CA ALA A 791 5.26 -5.07 -23.99
C ALA A 791 4.82 -3.76 -23.31
N MET A 792 4.81 -3.70 -21.97
CA MET A 792 4.65 -2.46 -21.21
C MET A 792 6.01 -1.81 -20.96
N ASN A 793 6.96 -2.56 -20.40
CA ASN A 793 8.29 -2.08 -20.06
C ASN A 793 9.37 -3.13 -20.41
N PRO A 794 10.24 -2.88 -21.42
CA PRO A 794 11.28 -3.85 -21.84
C PRO A 794 12.40 -4.01 -20.79
N ARG A 795 12.51 -3.07 -19.85
CA ARG A 795 13.47 -3.14 -18.73
C ARG A 795 13.28 -4.40 -17.86
N VAL A 796 12.06 -4.94 -17.77
CA VAL A 796 11.75 -6.16 -16.99
C VAL A 796 12.59 -7.36 -17.43
N THR A 797 12.75 -7.55 -18.74
CA THR A 797 13.53 -8.65 -19.32
C THR A 797 15.03 -8.48 -19.01
N SER A 798 15.52 -7.24 -19.08
CA SER A 798 16.91 -6.88 -18.74
C SER A 798 17.20 -7.13 -17.26
N LEU A 799 16.31 -6.70 -16.36
CA LEU A 799 16.44 -6.92 -14.92
C LEU A 799 16.41 -8.41 -14.56
N ARG A 800 15.47 -9.18 -15.12
CA ARG A 800 15.44 -10.65 -14.91
C ARG A 800 16.73 -11.32 -15.42
N LYS A 801 17.26 -10.89 -16.58
CA LYS A 801 18.54 -11.38 -17.12
C LYS A 801 19.73 -10.98 -16.22
N ALA A 802 19.70 -9.81 -15.57
CA ALA A 802 20.70 -9.38 -14.59
C ALA A 802 20.64 -10.17 -13.28
N MET A 803 19.46 -10.30 -12.65
CA MET A 803 19.25 -11.12 -11.44
C MET A 803 19.68 -12.58 -11.66
N MET A 804 19.31 -13.15 -12.80
CA MET A 804 19.71 -14.51 -13.22
C MET A 804 21.20 -14.68 -13.52
N LYS A 805 21.97 -13.58 -13.66
CA LYS A 805 23.43 -13.59 -13.71
C LYS A 805 24.01 -13.50 -12.30
N MET A 806 23.60 -12.49 -11.53
CA MET A 806 24.12 -12.21 -10.18
C MET A 806 23.98 -13.40 -9.24
N ILE A 807 22.82 -14.07 -9.24
CA ILE A 807 22.60 -15.26 -8.39
C ILE A 807 23.47 -16.47 -8.78
N GLY A 808 23.94 -16.53 -10.02
CA GLY A 808 24.83 -17.58 -10.53
C GLY A 808 26.31 -17.22 -10.52
N ASP A 809 26.67 -16.01 -10.10
CA ASP A 809 28.07 -15.60 -9.95
C ASP A 809 28.59 -15.99 -8.57
N ARG A 810 29.75 -16.64 -8.49
CA ARG A 810 30.33 -17.04 -7.21
C ARG A 810 30.86 -15.84 -6.43
N HIS A 811 31.26 -14.77 -7.11
CA HIS A 811 31.95 -13.61 -6.51
C HIS A 811 31.02 -12.52 -5.94
N GLU A 812 29.70 -12.63 -6.15
CA GLU A 812 28.70 -11.72 -5.57
C GLU A 812 28.40 -12.02 -4.10
N ASP A 813 28.11 -10.98 -3.33
CA ASP A 813 27.90 -11.06 -1.87
C ASP A 813 26.63 -11.85 -1.48
N ALA A 814 26.65 -12.41 -0.27
CA ALA A 814 25.55 -13.23 0.24
C ALA A 814 24.23 -12.45 0.36
N MET A 815 24.28 -11.18 0.79
CA MET A 815 23.12 -10.30 0.92
C MET A 815 22.56 -9.88 -0.44
N ALA A 816 23.42 -9.57 -1.42
CA ALA A 816 22.99 -9.30 -2.79
C ALA A 816 22.29 -10.52 -3.42
N LYS A 817 22.81 -11.74 -3.18
CA LYS A 817 22.17 -13.02 -3.57
C LYS A 817 20.82 -13.26 -2.88
N PHE A 818 20.71 -12.98 -1.59
CA PHE A 818 19.44 -13.02 -0.85
C PHE A 818 18.42 -12.05 -1.48
N GLY A 819 18.84 -10.80 -1.73
CA GLY A 819 18.05 -9.79 -2.43
C GLY A 819 17.57 -10.25 -3.80
N CYS A 820 18.44 -10.84 -4.63
CA CYS A 820 18.08 -11.41 -5.93
C CYS A 820 17.03 -12.51 -5.84
N ALA A 821 17.15 -13.45 -4.89
CA ALA A 821 16.21 -14.54 -4.73
C ALA A 821 14.83 -14.04 -4.25
N VAL A 822 14.80 -13.15 -3.25
CA VAL A 822 13.56 -12.50 -2.77
C VAL A 822 12.91 -11.67 -3.88
N ALA A 823 13.69 -10.89 -4.63
CA ALA A 823 13.22 -10.07 -5.74
C ALA A 823 12.60 -10.92 -6.87
N LEU A 824 13.25 -12.02 -7.29
CA LEU A 824 12.67 -12.96 -8.26
C LEU A 824 11.35 -13.56 -7.75
N GLY A 825 11.28 -13.86 -6.44
CA GLY A 825 10.06 -14.31 -5.77
C GLY A 825 8.91 -13.31 -5.82
N ILE A 826 9.21 -12.01 -5.70
CA ILE A 826 8.24 -10.90 -5.74
C ILE A 826 7.70 -10.66 -7.16
N ILE A 827 8.56 -10.64 -8.20
CA ILE A 827 8.10 -10.36 -9.58
C ILE A 827 7.18 -11.49 -10.10
N ASP A 828 7.39 -12.73 -9.63
CA ASP A 828 6.58 -13.90 -10.00
C ASP A 828 5.45 -14.23 -8.98
N ALA A 829 5.16 -13.32 -8.04
CA ALA A 829 4.23 -13.55 -6.93
C ALA A 829 2.81 -13.99 -7.34
N GLY A 830 2.25 -14.95 -6.59
CA GLY A 830 0.91 -15.50 -6.84
C GLY A 830 0.75 -16.09 -8.26
N GLY A 831 1.80 -16.68 -8.81
CA GLY A 831 1.82 -17.16 -10.18
C GLY A 831 1.69 -16.05 -11.24
N ARG A 832 2.27 -14.87 -10.99
CA ARG A 832 2.12 -13.62 -11.78
C ARG A 832 0.71 -13.03 -11.77
N ASN A 833 -0.08 -13.27 -10.71
CA ASN A 833 -1.45 -12.75 -10.59
C ASN A 833 -1.69 -11.84 -9.37
N CYS A 834 -0.70 -11.72 -8.48
CA CYS A 834 -0.73 -10.77 -7.37
C CYS A 834 0.12 -9.54 -7.66
N THR A 835 -0.27 -8.38 -7.13
CA THR A 835 0.53 -7.16 -7.08
C THR A 835 0.73 -6.74 -5.62
N ILE A 836 1.73 -5.90 -5.36
CA ILE A 836 1.85 -5.22 -4.06
C ILE A 836 1.02 -3.94 -4.14
N SER A 837 -0.03 -3.84 -3.33
CA SER A 837 -0.87 -2.63 -3.29
C SER A 837 -1.17 -2.17 -1.87
N LEU A 838 -0.73 -0.97 -1.55
CA LEU A 838 -1.03 -0.25 -0.31
C LEU A 838 -2.41 0.45 -0.36
N GLN A 839 -3.04 0.50 -1.54
CA GLN A 839 -4.40 1.00 -1.74
C GLN A 839 -5.34 -0.14 -2.11
N THR A 840 -6.61 -0.03 -1.72
CA THR A 840 -7.69 -0.80 -2.34
C THR A 840 -7.96 -0.24 -3.75
N GLN A 841 -8.67 -1.00 -4.59
CA GLN A 841 -8.95 -0.59 -5.98
C GLN A 841 -9.91 0.61 -6.08
N THR A 842 -10.54 1.01 -4.97
CA THR A 842 -11.38 2.21 -4.83
C THR A 842 -10.62 3.44 -4.30
N GLY A 843 -9.34 3.29 -3.92
CA GLY A 843 -8.49 4.37 -3.39
C GLY A 843 -8.43 4.48 -1.86
N ASN A 844 -9.08 3.58 -1.12
CA ASN A 844 -8.96 3.51 0.34
C ASN A 844 -7.61 2.87 0.75
N LEU A 845 -7.23 3.01 2.02
CA LEU A 845 -5.98 2.45 2.55
C LEU A 845 -6.14 0.94 2.77
N ASN A 846 -5.33 0.10 2.12
CA ASN A 846 -5.30 -1.34 2.35
C ASN A 846 -4.57 -1.63 3.66
N MET A 847 -5.28 -1.59 4.79
CA MET A 847 -4.72 -1.76 6.14
C MET A 847 -3.85 -3.02 6.27
N PRO A 848 -4.29 -4.24 5.92
CA PRO A 848 -3.43 -5.43 5.94
C PRO A 848 -2.21 -5.32 5.02
N GLY A 849 -2.34 -4.65 3.88
CA GLY A 849 -1.22 -4.50 2.94
C GLY A 849 -0.17 -3.48 3.39
N ILE A 850 -0.58 -2.40 4.04
CA ILE A 850 0.30 -1.41 4.65
C ILE A 850 1.03 -2.02 5.84
N VAL A 851 0.32 -2.70 6.74
CA VAL A 851 0.93 -3.41 7.88
C VAL A 851 1.88 -4.51 7.40
N GLY A 852 1.49 -5.27 6.37
CA GLY A 852 2.35 -6.27 5.74
C GLY A 852 3.68 -5.71 5.26
N ALA A 853 3.66 -4.52 4.63
CA ALA A 853 4.86 -3.84 4.15
C ALA A 853 5.66 -3.20 5.30
N ALA A 854 4.98 -2.63 6.30
CA ALA A 854 5.56 -2.00 7.48
C ALA A 854 6.37 -2.99 8.34
N VAL A 855 5.85 -4.22 8.51
CA VAL A 855 6.53 -5.31 9.21
C VAL A 855 7.58 -5.98 8.32
N PHE A 856 7.30 -6.18 7.02
CA PHE A 856 8.29 -6.70 6.06
C PHE A 856 9.61 -5.92 6.11
N VAL A 857 9.55 -4.59 6.15
CA VAL A 857 10.73 -3.70 6.23
C VAL A 857 11.66 -4.02 7.40
N GLN A 858 11.15 -4.58 8.50
CA GLN A 858 11.92 -4.93 9.70
C GLN A 858 12.77 -6.21 9.53
N TYR A 859 12.80 -6.83 8.34
CA TYR A 859 13.51 -8.09 8.10
C TYR A 859 15.00 -8.09 8.47
N TRP A 860 15.61 -6.89 8.53
CA TRP A 860 17.00 -6.67 8.92
C TRP A 860 17.37 -7.27 10.27
N TYR A 861 16.50 -7.11 11.27
CA TYR A 861 16.71 -7.65 12.61
C TYR A 861 16.13 -9.06 12.76
N TRP A 862 15.13 -9.41 11.94
CA TRP A 862 14.40 -10.67 12.07
C TRP A 862 13.86 -11.19 10.72
N PHE A 863 14.60 -12.12 10.11
CA PHE A 863 14.23 -12.72 8.81
C PHE A 863 12.79 -13.28 8.73
N PRO A 864 12.20 -13.92 9.78
CA PRO A 864 10.80 -14.38 9.73
C PRO A 864 9.76 -13.28 9.44
N PHE A 865 10.04 -12.00 9.73
CA PHE A 865 9.14 -10.90 9.37
C PHE A 865 8.95 -10.72 7.85
N THR A 866 9.83 -11.28 7.02
CA THR A 866 9.64 -11.28 5.56
C THR A 866 8.31 -11.89 5.10
N HIS A 867 7.77 -12.86 5.83
CA HIS A 867 6.48 -13.49 5.50
C HIS A 867 5.29 -12.51 5.54
N PHE A 868 5.38 -11.38 6.27
CA PHE A 868 4.33 -10.36 6.32
C PHE A 868 4.06 -9.68 4.97
N LEU A 869 5.03 -9.67 4.04
CA LEU A 869 4.83 -9.18 2.66
C LEU A 869 3.70 -9.92 1.93
N SER A 870 3.41 -11.17 2.35
CA SER A 870 2.29 -11.93 1.81
C SER A 870 0.93 -11.29 2.04
N LEU A 871 0.78 -10.43 3.07
CA LEU A 871 -0.43 -9.65 3.33
C LEU A 871 -0.61 -8.50 2.33
N SER A 872 0.49 -7.92 1.85
CA SER A 872 0.53 -6.86 0.82
C SER A 872 0.23 -7.34 -0.59
N PHE A 873 0.25 -8.65 -0.83
CA PHE A 873 -0.18 -9.24 -2.10
C PHE A 873 -1.70 -9.20 -2.27
N ALA A 874 -2.16 -8.38 -3.21
CA ALA A 874 -3.54 -8.30 -3.67
C ALA A 874 -3.67 -8.96 -5.06
N PRO A 875 -4.61 -9.90 -5.28
CA PRO A 875 -4.87 -10.47 -6.60
C PRO A 875 -5.52 -9.44 -7.53
N THR A 876 -5.09 -9.40 -8.79
CA THR A 876 -5.62 -8.47 -9.81
C THR A 876 -6.52 -9.21 -10.80
N SER A 877 -7.76 -9.45 -10.39
CA SER A 877 -8.79 -10.17 -11.15
C SER A 877 -10.05 -9.33 -11.35
N VAL A 878 -10.90 -9.77 -12.29
CA VAL A 878 -12.32 -9.41 -12.31
C VAL A 878 -13.11 -10.70 -12.11
N ILE A 879 -13.95 -10.73 -11.09
CA ILE A 879 -14.74 -11.90 -10.69
C ILE A 879 -16.22 -11.56 -10.79
N GLY A 880 -16.85 -11.97 -11.89
CA GLY A 880 -18.28 -11.82 -12.11
C GLY A 880 -19.07 -12.85 -11.30
N VAL A 881 -19.86 -12.38 -10.34
CA VAL A 881 -20.69 -13.20 -9.44
C VAL A 881 -22.17 -12.84 -9.62
N ASP A 882 -23.01 -13.86 -9.66
CA ASP A 882 -24.44 -13.71 -9.91
C ASP A 882 -25.26 -13.45 -8.63
N GLN A 883 -26.54 -13.10 -8.76
CA GLN A 883 -27.48 -12.90 -7.65
C GLN A 883 -27.60 -14.10 -6.69
N LYS A 884 -27.25 -15.31 -7.13
CA LYS A 884 -27.23 -16.53 -6.29
C LYS A 884 -25.86 -16.82 -5.63
N LEU A 885 -24.91 -15.89 -5.74
CA LEU A 885 -23.50 -16.05 -5.33
C LEU A 885 -22.79 -17.25 -6.00
N GLU A 886 -23.21 -17.58 -7.21
CA GLU A 886 -22.59 -18.56 -8.10
C GLU A 886 -21.79 -17.85 -9.22
N GLN A 887 -20.82 -18.55 -9.80
CA GLN A 887 -19.95 -18.03 -10.86
C GLN A 887 -20.37 -18.63 -12.21
N HIS A 888 -20.45 -17.80 -13.26
CA HIS A 888 -20.69 -18.24 -14.64
C HIS A 888 -19.40 -18.55 -15.41
N SER A 889 -19.50 -19.54 -16.31
CA SER A 889 -18.48 -19.98 -17.27
C SER A 889 -18.23 -18.94 -18.36
N ALA A 890 -19.29 -18.56 -19.07
CA ALA A 890 -19.21 -17.73 -20.27
C ALA A 890 -19.48 -16.23 -19.97
N GLN A 891 -18.42 -15.44 -19.89
CA GLN A 891 -18.43 -13.99 -20.16
C GLN A 891 -17.15 -13.63 -20.89
N SER A 892 -17.26 -12.89 -22.00
CA SER A 892 -16.14 -12.57 -22.89
C SER A 892 -15.67 -11.13 -22.72
N LEU A 893 -14.91 -10.86 -21.66
CA LEU A 893 -14.36 -9.54 -21.37
C LEU A 893 -13.33 -9.16 -22.45
N ARG A 894 -13.58 -8.09 -23.22
CA ARG A 894 -12.69 -7.72 -24.35
C ARG A 894 -11.57 -6.78 -23.93
N LEU A 895 -10.34 -7.15 -24.28
CA LEU A 895 -9.11 -6.36 -24.07
C LEU A 895 -8.36 -6.09 -25.40
N PRO A 896 -7.67 -4.95 -25.58
CA PRO A 896 -6.74 -4.77 -26.69
C PRO A 896 -5.64 -5.84 -26.70
N PRO A 897 -5.02 -6.14 -27.86
CA PRO A 897 -3.99 -7.19 -27.97
C PRO A 897 -2.84 -7.04 -26.97
N GLU A 898 -2.56 -8.09 -26.19
CA GLU A 898 -1.19 -8.31 -25.76
C GLU A 898 -0.39 -8.73 -26.99
N GLN A 899 0.59 -7.91 -27.36
CA GLN A 899 1.49 -8.22 -28.47
C GLN A 899 2.31 -9.45 -28.10
N HIS A 900 1.94 -10.62 -28.65
CA HIS A 900 2.64 -11.88 -28.38
C HIS A 900 4.11 -11.77 -28.79
N VAL A 901 4.97 -11.49 -27.81
CA VAL A 901 6.42 -11.63 -27.95
C VAL A 901 6.69 -13.08 -28.33
N LYS A 902 7.24 -13.28 -29.53
CA LYS A 902 7.59 -14.62 -30.01
C LYS A 902 8.61 -15.21 -29.06
N THR A 903 8.30 -16.36 -28.48
CA THR A 903 9.22 -17.11 -27.61
C THR A 903 10.59 -17.20 -28.28
N GLU A 904 11.64 -16.68 -27.63
CA GLU A 904 13.00 -16.76 -28.18
C GLU A 904 13.37 -18.24 -28.38
N GLU A 905 13.53 -18.72 -29.63
CA GLU A 905 13.98 -20.09 -29.94
C GLU A 905 15.44 -20.29 -29.49
N ALA A 906 15.65 -20.46 -28.19
CA ALA A 906 16.95 -20.77 -27.61
C ALA A 906 17.32 -22.25 -27.88
N PRO A 907 18.44 -22.56 -28.57
CA PRO A 907 19.24 -21.67 -29.40
C PRO A 907 19.61 -22.23 -30.79
N GLU A 908 19.69 -21.36 -31.79
CA GLU A 908 20.37 -21.64 -33.07
C GLU A 908 21.84 -22.09 -32.91
N LYS A 909 22.44 -21.90 -31.72
CA LYS A 909 23.79 -22.38 -31.38
C LYS A 909 23.95 -23.89 -31.59
N VAL A 910 22.91 -24.71 -31.39
CA VAL A 910 22.98 -26.16 -31.70
C VAL A 910 22.92 -26.38 -33.21
N LYS A 911 22.02 -25.68 -33.93
CA LYS A 911 21.90 -25.74 -35.40
C LYS A 911 23.22 -25.32 -36.06
N THR A 912 23.87 -24.25 -35.58
CA THR A 912 25.18 -23.76 -36.07
C THR A 912 26.37 -24.60 -35.62
N ALA A 913 26.35 -25.22 -34.43
CA ALA A 913 27.36 -26.22 -34.04
C ALA A 913 27.30 -27.46 -34.94
N VAL A 914 26.09 -27.96 -35.26
CA VAL A 914 25.89 -29.07 -36.21
C VAL A 914 26.29 -28.67 -37.64
N LEU A 915 25.92 -27.47 -38.11
CA LEU A 915 26.31 -26.99 -39.43
C LEU A 915 27.83 -26.79 -39.56
N SER A 916 28.49 -26.21 -38.56
CA SER A 916 29.95 -25.98 -38.58
C SER A 916 30.74 -27.29 -38.48
N THR A 917 30.37 -28.21 -37.59
CA THR A 917 30.98 -29.55 -37.52
C THR A 917 30.72 -30.36 -38.80
N THR A 918 29.52 -30.30 -39.38
CA THR A 918 29.20 -30.96 -40.66
C THR A 918 30.00 -30.35 -41.83
N ALA A 919 30.13 -29.03 -41.90
CA ALA A 919 30.96 -28.36 -42.91
C ALA A 919 32.45 -28.69 -42.75
N GLN A 920 32.96 -28.74 -41.51
CA GLN A 920 34.35 -29.11 -41.21
C GLN A 920 34.61 -30.59 -41.51
N ALA A 921 33.66 -31.48 -41.23
CA ALA A 921 33.71 -32.89 -41.61
C ALA A 921 33.71 -33.06 -43.14
N LYS A 922 32.85 -32.33 -43.87
CA LYS A 922 32.81 -32.34 -45.33
C LYS A 922 34.11 -31.81 -45.96
N ARG A 923 34.71 -30.75 -45.39
CA ARG A 923 36.06 -30.25 -45.77
C ARG A 923 37.16 -31.29 -45.46
N ARG A 924 37.10 -31.99 -44.33
CA ARG A 924 38.04 -33.09 -44.01
C ARG A 924 37.90 -34.27 -44.97
N ALA A 925 36.67 -34.66 -45.32
CA ALA A 925 36.40 -35.71 -46.29
C ALA A 925 36.98 -35.36 -47.68
N GLN A 926 36.68 -34.16 -48.19
CA GLN A 926 37.23 -33.67 -49.47
C GLN A 926 38.75 -33.53 -49.46
N ARG A 927 39.37 -33.17 -48.32
CA ARG A 927 40.84 -33.17 -48.17
C ARG A 927 41.41 -34.58 -48.24
N ARG A 928 40.77 -35.56 -47.58
CA ARG A 928 41.17 -36.98 -47.61
C ARG A 928 40.99 -37.60 -49.00
N GLU A 929 39.91 -37.26 -49.70
CA GLU A 929 39.65 -37.65 -51.09
C GLU A 929 40.69 -37.07 -52.06
N LYS A 930 40.99 -35.76 -51.95
CA LYS A 930 42.08 -35.12 -52.71
C LYS A 930 43.45 -35.71 -52.38
N GLN A 931 43.66 -36.23 -51.17
CA GLN A 931 44.90 -36.85 -50.76
C GLN A 931 45.04 -38.29 -51.30
N ALA A 932 43.99 -39.11 -51.21
CA ALA A 932 43.93 -40.42 -51.86
C ALA A 932 44.12 -40.31 -53.39
N ARG A 933 43.51 -39.30 -54.03
CA ARG A 933 43.70 -38.99 -55.45
C ARG A 933 45.11 -38.46 -55.80
N ARG A 934 45.92 -38.12 -54.79
CA ARG A 934 47.33 -37.72 -54.93
C ARG A 934 48.30 -38.87 -54.65
N GLU A 935 47.85 -39.86 -53.87
CA GLU A 935 48.52 -41.16 -53.66
C GLU A 935 48.27 -42.12 -54.85
N SER A 936 47.24 -41.86 -55.67
CA SER A 936 46.84 -42.69 -56.82
C SER A 936 47.26 -42.15 -58.20
N MET A 937 48.46 -41.54 -58.34
CA MET A 937 49.07 -41.27 -59.65
C MET A 937 50.61 -41.36 -59.63
N ASP A 938 51.10 -42.55 -59.95
CA ASP A 938 52.34 -42.76 -60.73
C ASP A 938 52.11 -43.99 -61.64
N ILE A 939 52.95 -44.17 -62.66
CA ILE A 939 52.79 -44.97 -63.90
C ILE A 939 52.05 -44.23 -65.01
N ASP A 940 52.84 -43.83 -66.03
CA ASP A 940 52.40 -43.25 -67.30
C ASP A 940 52.69 -44.22 -68.46
N GLN A 941 51.72 -44.38 -69.37
CA GLN A 941 52.00 -44.67 -70.78
C GLN A 941 50.83 -44.26 -71.69
N THR A 942 51.05 -43.16 -72.43
CA THR A 942 50.23 -42.61 -73.55
C THR A 942 50.13 -43.59 -74.76
N PRO A 943 49.33 -43.36 -75.83
CA PRO A 943 48.59 -42.14 -76.27
C PRO A 943 47.08 -42.41 -76.61
N THR A 944 46.23 -41.53 -77.20
CA THR A 944 46.42 -40.39 -78.13
C THR A 944 45.23 -39.40 -78.12
N THR A 945 45.52 -38.08 -78.20
CA THR A 945 44.78 -36.87 -78.71
C THR A 945 43.30 -36.89 -79.19
N PRO A 946 42.58 -35.73 -79.31
CA PRO A 946 42.91 -34.31 -78.96
C PRO A 946 41.91 -33.68 -77.91
N LYS A 947 42.19 -32.59 -77.16
CA LYS A 947 42.60 -31.18 -77.47
C LYS A 947 41.44 -30.34 -78.07
N VAL A 948 41.18 -29.06 -77.77
CA VAL A 948 41.86 -27.91 -77.06
C VAL A 948 40.80 -27.24 -76.10
N SER A 949 40.83 -26.08 -75.41
CA SER A 949 41.66 -24.87 -75.11
C SER A 949 40.93 -24.07 -73.99
N ASP A 950 41.46 -23.15 -73.15
CA ASP A 950 42.83 -22.80 -72.70
C ASP A 950 42.81 -21.88 -71.44
N GLN A 951 43.91 -21.91 -70.66
CA GLN A 951 44.53 -20.85 -69.81
C GLN A 951 43.75 -19.81 -68.97
N LEU A 952 44.11 -19.74 -67.67
CA LEU A 952 44.20 -18.53 -66.83
C LEU A 952 45.21 -18.77 -65.67
N PRO A 953 46.15 -17.85 -65.36
CA PRO A 953 47.13 -18.03 -64.27
C PRO A 953 46.70 -17.37 -62.94
N GLU A 954 47.37 -17.75 -61.84
CA GLU A 954 47.19 -17.11 -60.52
C GLU A 954 47.81 -15.70 -60.45
N LYS A 955 47.12 -14.77 -59.79
CA LYS A 955 47.76 -13.72 -58.97
C LYS A 955 46.83 -13.22 -57.86
N MET A 956 47.40 -12.51 -56.91
CA MET A 956 46.81 -12.12 -55.62
C MET A 956 46.49 -10.60 -55.58
N GLU A 957 45.90 -10.15 -54.47
CA GLU A 957 45.82 -8.75 -53.97
C GLU A 957 44.59 -7.89 -54.38
N THR A 958 43.69 -7.75 -53.38
CA THR A 958 43.01 -6.52 -52.87
C THR A 958 42.22 -5.53 -53.77
N GLU A 959 40.93 -5.43 -53.40
CA GLU A 959 40.18 -4.20 -53.03
C GLU A 959 39.33 -3.38 -54.04
N GLU A 960 38.27 -2.82 -53.44
CA GLU A 960 37.28 -1.77 -53.80
C GLU A 960 36.70 -1.61 -55.24
N GLY A 961 35.50 -2.17 -55.41
CA GLY A 961 34.23 -1.46 -55.71
C GLY A 961 34.13 -0.26 -56.67
N ALA A 962 33.28 -0.39 -57.71
CA ALA A 962 32.26 0.63 -58.11
C ALA A 962 31.26 0.14 -59.18
N THR A 963 29.98 0.43 -58.94
CA THR A 963 28.80 0.57 -59.82
C THR A 963 28.90 0.54 -61.37
N LYS A 964 28.09 -0.35 -62.01
CA LYS A 964 27.01 -0.13 -63.04
C LYS A 964 27.29 0.64 -64.37
N PRO A 965 26.39 0.60 -65.40
CA PRO A 965 25.21 -0.26 -65.67
C PRO A 965 25.14 -0.88 -67.12
N GLU A 966 24.03 -1.59 -67.42
CA GLU A 966 23.34 -1.80 -68.73
C GLU A 966 24.09 -2.39 -69.98
N GLY A 967 23.48 -3.23 -70.83
CA GLY A 967 22.15 -3.87 -70.77
C GLY A 967 21.78 -4.73 -72.01
N GLU A 968 20.83 -5.68 -71.81
CA GLU A 968 19.93 -6.35 -72.79
C GLU A 968 20.53 -7.26 -73.92
N GLU A 969 19.83 -8.25 -74.52
CA GLU A 969 18.39 -8.63 -74.49
C GLU A 969 18.12 -10.17 -74.66
N GLY A 970 16.91 -10.66 -74.30
CA GLY A 970 16.33 -12.00 -74.61
C GLY A 970 16.53 -13.11 -73.55
N LYS A 971 15.62 -13.45 -72.61
CA LYS A 971 14.22 -13.98 -72.64
C LYS A 971 14.12 -15.40 -73.23
N GLU A 972 13.35 -16.35 -72.67
CA GLU A 972 12.08 -16.32 -71.89
C GLU A 972 12.19 -17.02 -70.48
N VAL A 973 11.68 -16.46 -69.35
CA VAL A 973 10.33 -16.59 -68.72
C VAL A 973 9.98 -18.02 -68.22
N GLU A 974 9.47 -18.32 -67.01
CA GLU A 974 9.29 -17.72 -65.67
C GLU A 974 9.04 -18.91 -64.68
N LYS A 975 9.20 -18.86 -63.34
CA LYS A 975 8.97 -17.80 -62.34
C LYS A 975 10.06 -17.83 -61.25
N GLY A 976 10.63 -16.67 -60.92
CA GLY A 976 11.50 -16.50 -59.76
C GLY A 976 10.72 -16.11 -58.50
N ALA A 977 11.23 -16.48 -57.32
CA ALA A 977 10.73 -15.95 -56.05
C ALA A 977 11.33 -14.55 -55.83
N GLY A 978 10.50 -13.51 -55.92
CA GLY A 978 10.88 -12.14 -55.59
C GLY A 978 10.65 -11.81 -54.12
N GLU A 979 11.55 -11.02 -53.55
CA GLU A 979 11.39 -10.44 -52.20
C GLU A 979 10.25 -9.41 -52.16
N GLY A 980 9.93 -8.89 -50.97
CA GLY A 980 9.20 -7.63 -50.86
C GLY A 980 7.68 -7.69 -50.67
N GLN A 981 7.07 -8.86 -50.44
CA GLN A 981 5.80 -8.85 -49.71
C GLN A 981 6.07 -8.56 -48.24
N LYS A 982 5.88 -7.29 -47.86
CA LYS A 982 5.24 -7.00 -46.57
C LYS A 982 3.94 -7.81 -46.56
N LYS A 983 3.92 -8.95 -45.87
CA LYS A 983 2.66 -9.42 -45.29
C LYS A 983 2.14 -8.19 -44.52
N LYS A 984 0.96 -7.69 -44.91
CA LYS A 984 0.23 -6.80 -44.01
C LYS A 984 0.22 -7.51 -42.67
N ALA A 985 0.52 -6.80 -41.59
CA ALA A 985 -0.03 -7.23 -40.31
C ALA A 985 -1.53 -7.38 -40.57
N GLU A 986 -2.05 -8.59 -40.40
CA GLU A 986 -3.50 -8.72 -40.27
C GLU A 986 -3.86 -7.76 -39.16
N ARG A 987 -4.84 -6.87 -39.40
CA ARG A 987 -5.30 -5.96 -38.35
C ARG A 987 -5.76 -6.86 -37.22
N GLU A 988 -4.97 -6.92 -36.15
CA GLU A 988 -5.20 -7.82 -35.02
C GLU A 988 -6.64 -7.60 -34.55
N LYS A 989 -7.34 -8.70 -34.24
CA LYS A 989 -8.75 -8.60 -33.84
C LYS A 989 -8.85 -7.62 -32.68
N VAL A 990 -9.66 -6.57 -32.87
CA VAL A 990 -9.82 -5.51 -31.88
C VAL A 990 -10.65 -6.05 -30.73
N GLY A 991 -9.97 -6.62 -29.75
CA GLY A 991 -10.55 -7.40 -28.66
C GLY A 991 -10.10 -8.85 -28.67
N TYR A 992 -9.35 -9.25 -27.64
CA TYR A 992 -9.26 -10.63 -27.17
C TYR A 992 -10.34 -10.87 -26.14
N GLU A 993 -11.04 -11.99 -26.24
CA GLU A 993 -12.11 -12.37 -25.32
C GLU A 993 -11.50 -13.16 -24.15
N LEU A 994 -11.65 -12.61 -22.95
CA LEU A 994 -11.15 -13.18 -21.69
C LEU A 994 -12.33 -13.73 -20.88
N ASP A 995 -12.20 -14.96 -20.38
CA ASP A 995 -13.20 -15.60 -19.53
C ASP A 995 -13.38 -14.87 -18.17
N ASN A 996 -14.47 -15.17 -17.49
CA ASN A 996 -14.65 -14.82 -16.08
C ASN A 996 -13.55 -15.48 -15.21
N MET A 997 -13.08 -14.81 -14.15
CA MET A 997 -11.84 -15.14 -13.41
C MET A 997 -10.54 -14.94 -14.23
N SER A 998 -10.51 -13.96 -15.13
CA SER A 998 -9.28 -13.53 -15.81
C SER A 998 -8.47 -12.52 -14.98
N ARG A 999 -7.15 -12.49 -15.19
CA ARG A 999 -6.25 -11.45 -14.66
C ARG A 999 -6.47 -10.17 -15.46
N VAL A 1000 -6.71 -9.05 -14.76
CA VAL A 1000 -6.87 -7.72 -15.37
C VAL A 1000 -6.09 -6.70 -14.54
N LEU A 1001 -5.23 -5.91 -15.19
CA LEU A 1001 -4.44 -4.86 -14.54
C LEU A 1001 -5.25 -3.56 -14.32
N PRO A 1002 -4.91 -2.72 -13.34
CA PRO A 1002 -5.58 -1.42 -13.13
C PRO A 1002 -5.57 -0.51 -14.36
N ALA A 1003 -4.49 -0.52 -15.15
CA ALA A 1003 -4.39 0.20 -16.42
C ALA A 1003 -5.31 -0.39 -17.52
N GLN A 1004 -5.63 -1.67 -17.44
CA GLN A 1004 -6.47 -2.39 -18.41
C GLN A 1004 -7.97 -2.25 -18.11
N LEU A 1005 -8.37 -2.04 -16.85
CA LEU A 1005 -9.78 -1.85 -16.44
C LEU A 1005 -10.51 -0.77 -17.25
N LYS A 1006 -9.80 0.31 -17.65
CA LYS A 1006 -10.35 1.41 -18.46
C LYS A 1006 -10.84 1.00 -19.86
N TYR A 1007 -10.45 -0.17 -20.34
CA TYR A 1007 -10.84 -0.73 -21.63
C TYR A 1007 -11.85 -1.88 -21.51
N LEU A 1008 -12.25 -2.24 -20.29
CA LEU A 1008 -13.12 -3.38 -20.03
C LEU A 1008 -14.58 -3.06 -20.41
N THR A 1009 -15.15 -3.81 -21.34
CA THR A 1009 -16.57 -3.73 -21.71
C THR A 1009 -17.23 -5.11 -21.63
N PHE A 1010 -18.35 -5.21 -20.92
CA PHE A 1010 -19.21 -6.39 -20.92
C PHE A 1010 -20.07 -6.40 -22.20
N PRO A 1011 -19.97 -7.43 -23.07
CA PRO A 1011 -20.71 -7.47 -24.34
C PRO A 1011 -22.09 -8.14 -24.23
N ASP A 1012 -22.33 -8.96 -23.20
CA ASP A 1012 -23.47 -9.87 -23.11
C ASP A 1012 -24.75 -9.17 -22.61
N PRO A 1013 -25.85 -9.14 -23.39
CA PRO A 1013 -27.06 -8.40 -23.03
C PRO A 1013 -27.83 -9.01 -21.84
N ARG A 1014 -27.60 -10.31 -21.55
CA ARG A 1014 -28.19 -11.06 -20.43
C ARG A 1014 -27.62 -10.62 -19.07
N TYR A 1015 -26.39 -10.12 -19.03
CA TYR A 1015 -25.59 -9.92 -17.82
C TYR A 1015 -25.18 -8.45 -17.66
N GLU A 1016 -25.92 -7.70 -16.83
CA GLU A 1016 -25.64 -6.28 -16.57
C GLU A 1016 -24.92 -6.08 -15.22
N PRO A 1017 -23.69 -5.55 -15.17
CA PRO A 1017 -22.98 -5.33 -13.91
C PRO A 1017 -23.63 -4.20 -13.11
N VAL A 1018 -23.83 -4.39 -11.81
CA VAL A 1018 -24.48 -3.40 -10.94
C VAL A 1018 -23.65 -2.11 -10.79
N LYS A 1019 -22.33 -2.26 -10.84
CA LYS A 1019 -21.32 -1.23 -10.62
C LYS A 1019 -20.33 -1.25 -11.80
N ARG A 1020 -19.73 -0.10 -12.14
CA ARG A 1020 -18.63 -0.05 -13.14
C ARG A 1020 -17.47 -0.95 -12.65
N PRO A 1021 -16.80 -1.71 -13.53
CA PRO A 1021 -15.76 -2.66 -13.12
C PRO A 1021 -14.54 -1.92 -12.55
N THR A 1022 -14.45 -1.88 -11.22
CA THR A 1022 -13.29 -1.37 -10.47
C THR A 1022 -12.19 -2.42 -10.27
N GLY A 1023 -12.43 -3.66 -10.73
CA GLY A 1023 -11.67 -4.85 -10.34
C GLY A 1023 -12.36 -5.58 -9.18
N GLY A 1024 -11.78 -6.71 -8.76
CA GLY A 1024 -12.27 -7.49 -7.62
C GLY A 1024 -13.56 -8.24 -7.92
N VAL A 1025 -14.41 -8.40 -6.90
CA VAL A 1025 -15.72 -9.05 -7.05
C VAL A 1025 -16.75 -8.04 -7.55
N VAL A 1026 -17.35 -8.35 -8.70
CA VAL A 1026 -18.41 -7.55 -9.34
C VAL A 1026 -19.68 -8.38 -9.39
N VAL A 1027 -20.74 -7.89 -8.75
CA VAL A 1027 -22.07 -8.50 -8.78
C VAL A 1027 -22.78 -8.12 -10.09
N VAL A 1028 -23.37 -9.12 -10.73
CA VAL A 1028 -23.99 -9.03 -12.05
C VAL A 1028 -25.46 -9.45 -12.00
N LEU A 1029 -26.30 -8.70 -12.72
CA LEU A 1029 -27.73 -8.97 -12.87
C LEU A 1029 -27.95 -9.90 -14.08
N ASP A 1030 -28.39 -11.13 -13.82
CA ASP A 1030 -28.99 -11.98 -14.86
C ASP A 1030 -30.42 -11.50 -15.14
N LYS A 1031 -30.70 -11.12 -16.39
CA LYS A 1031 -32.04 -10.71 -16.85
C LYS A 1031 -32.95 -11.89 -17.20
N GLN A 1032 -32.41 -13.11 -17.26
CA GLN A 1032 -33.12 -14.33 -17.63
C GLN A 1032 -32.77 -15.49 -16.67
N PRO A 1033 -33.15 -15.39 -15.37
CA PRO A 1033 -32.76 -16.37 -14.35
C PRO A 1033 -33.29 -17.80 -14.57
N ASP A 1034 -34.32 -17.97 -15.42
CA ASP A 1034 -34.96 -19.24 -15.75
C ASP A 1034 -34.21 -20.07 -16.81
N GLU A 1035 -33.30 -19.46 -17.58
CA GLU A 1035 -32.49 -20.18 -18.56
C GLU A 1035 -31.32 -20.92 -17.89
N PRO A 1036 -31.08 -22.21 -18.22
CA PRO A 1036 -30.04 -23.02 -17.60
C PRO A 1036 -28.64 -22.41 -17.79
N ARG A 1037 -27.79 -22.60 -16.77
CA ARG A 1037 -26.52 -21.88 -16.59
C ARG A 1037 -25.34 -22.84 -16.64
N GLU A 1038 -24.26 -22.47 -17.32
CA GLU A 1038 -22.96 -23.09 -17.11
C GLU A 1038 -22.31 -22.50 -15.85
N THR A 1039 -22.54 -23.14 -14.71
CA THR A 1039 -21.90 -22.73 -13.44
C THR A 1039 -20.49 -23.30 -13.32
N VAL A 1040 -19.59 -22.49 -12.76
CA VAL A 1040 -18.20 -22.85 -12.51
C VAL A 1040 -18.10 -23.45 -11.11
N GLU A 1041 -17.91 -24.77 -11.03
CA GLU A 1041 -17.63 -25.43 -9.76
C GLU A 1041 -16.31 -24.93 -9.13
N LEU A 1042 -16.36 -24.58 -7.84
CA LEU A 1042 -15.17 -24.30 -7.02
C LEU A 1042 -14.41 -25.61 -6.79
N LYS A 1043 -13.17 -25.69 -7.27
CA LYS A 1043 -12.31 -26.89 -7.21
C LYS A 1043 -11.37 -26.86 -6.01
N ALA A 1044 -10.85 -25.70 -5.62
CA ALA A 1044 -9.91 -25.55 -4.51
C ALA A 1044 -10.54 -25.95 -3.15
N SER A 1045 -11.85 -25.78 -2.98
CA SER A 1045 -12.59 -26.25 -1.80
C SER A 1045 -12.96 -27.74 -1.86
N LYS A 1046 -13.14 -28.31 -3.06
CA LYS A 1046 -13.58 -29.70 -3.28
C LYS A 1046 -12.46 -30.72 -3.44
N GLU A 1047 -11.24 -30.34 -3.83
CA GLU A 1047 -10.13 -31.29 -4.02
C GLU A 1047 -9.66 -31.84 -2.66
N SER A 1048 -10.32 -32.90 -2.19
CA SER A 1048 -10.07 -33.55 -0.91
C SER A 1048 -8.81 -34.41 -0.97
N ARG A 1049 -7.67 -33.77 -0.69
CA ARG A 1049 -6.46 -34.49 -0.28
C ARG A 1049 -6.80 -35.33 0.95
N GLN A 1050 -6.85 -36.65 0.79
CA GLN A 1050 -7.09 -37.59 1.88
C GLN A 1050 -6.08 -37.36 3.02
N PRO A 1051 -6.46 -37.57 4.28
CA PRO A 1051 -5.54 -37.42 5.40
C PRO A 1051 -4.33 -38.33 5.20
N ALA A 1052 -3.15 -37.87 5.62
CA ALA A 1052 -2.02 -38.76 5.78
C ALA A 1052 -2.44 -39.89 6.75
N PRO A 1053 -2.07 -41.17 6.47
CA PRO A 1053 -2.23 -42.21 7.48
C PRO A 1053 -1.45 -41.80 8.73
N PRO A 1054 -1.90 -42.20 9.94
CA PRO A 1054 -1.11 -42.00 11.14
C PRO A 1054 0.27 -42.64 10.92
N THR A 1055 1.32 -41.95 11.35
CA THR A 1055 2.70 -42.42 11.22
C THR A 1055 2.84 -43.78 11.91
N GLU A 1056 3.11 -44.83 11.13
CA GLU A 1056 3.57 -46.11 11.67
C GLU A 1056 4.71 -45.85 12.65
N THR A 1057 4.58 -46.33 13.88
CA THR A 1057 5.64 -46.13 14.86
C THR A 1057 6.88 -46.93 14.45
N LEU A 1058 8.05 -46.53 14.97
CA LEU A 1058 9.25 -47.38 14.86
C LEU A 1058 9.02 -48.78 15.47
N GLN A 1059 8.10 -48.89 16.45
CA GLN A 1059 7.62 -50.16 16.99
C GLN A 1059 6.82 -50.97 15.97
N ASP A 1060 5.87 -50.39 15.24
CA ASP A 1060 5.12 -51.09 14.18
C ASP A 1060 6.06 -51.60 13.07
N ARG A 1061 7.06 -50.79 12.69
CA ARG A 1061 8.07 -51.16 11.69
C ARG A 1061 9.00 -52.26 12.18
N LEU A 1062 9.40 -52.26 13.45
CA LEU A 1062 10.11 -53.37 14.08
C LEU A 1062 9.25 -54.63 14.15
N GLN A 1063 7.97 -54.51 14.50
CA GLN A 1063 7.02 -55.62 14.55
C GLN A 1063 6.84 -56.27 13.17
N ALA A 1064 6.73 -55.44 12.11
CA ALA A 1064 6.65 -55.88 10.72
C ALA A 1064 7.97 -56.51 10.20
N ALA A 1065 9.12 -55.94 10.57
CA ALA A 1065 10.43 -56.51 10.25
C ALA A 1065 10.65 -57.88 10.92
N ILE A 1066 10.26 -58.02 12.19
CA ILE A 1066 10.32 -59.29 12.92
C ILE A 1066 9.33 -60.32 12.32
N GLY A 1067 8.12 -59.89 11.94
CA GLY A 1067 7.14 -60.73 11.27
C GLY A 1067 7.58 -61.24 9.90
N THR A 1068 8.26 -60.40 9.10
CA THR A 1068 8.78 -60.78 7.77
C THR A 1068 10.04 -61.64 7.85
N ALA A 1069 10.91 -61.43 8.85
CA ALA A 1069 12.10 -62.25 9.08
C ALA A 1069 11.78 -63.73 9.41
N ALA A 1070 10.57 -64.03 9.88
CA ALA A 1070 10.15 -65.39 10.22
C ALA A 1070 9.79 -66.27 9.00
N LEU A 1071 9.61 -65.70 7.80
CA LEU A 1071 9.04 -66.39 6.64
C LEU A 1071 9.71 -66.02 5.29
N GLN A 1072 10.91 -66.54 5.03
CA GLN A 1072 11.21 -67.40 3.85
C GLN A 1072 12.71 -67.75 3.71
N THR A 1073 12.99 -68.91 3.11
CA THR A 1073 14.34 -69.35 2.73
C THR A 1073 14.65 -69.03 1.26
N PRO A 1074 15.93 -68.84 0.88
CA PRO A 1074 16.28 -68.27 -0.43
C PRO A 1074 16.38 -69.29 -1.57
N GLN A 1075 15.70 -69.02 -2.69
CA GLN A 1075 16.00 -69.62 -4.01
C GLN A 1075 15.96 -68.57 -5.13
N ARG A 1076 16.53 -68.94 -6.29
CA ARG A 1076 16.99 -68.03 -7.35
C ARG A 1076 16.07 -67.96 -8.59
N ALA A 1077 16.21 -66.81 -9.27
CA ALA A 1077 16.06 -66.58 -10.72
C ALA A 1077 14.66 -66.36 -11.32
N GLY A 1078 14.61 -65.51 -12.36
CA GLY A 1078 13.45 -65.28 -13.22
C GLY A 1078 13.21 -63.80 -13.51
N ALA A 1079 13.76 -63.26 -14.60
CA ALA A 1079 13.50 -61.88 -15.02
C ALA A 1079 12.31 -61.80 -15.99
N ARG A 1080 11.33 -60.93 -15.71
CA ARG A 1080 10.43 -60.34 -16.71
C ARG A 1080 9.83 -59.03 -16.19
N ALA A 1081 9.67 -58.06 -17.08
CA ALA A 1081 9.16 -56.73 -16.73
C ALA A 1081 7.64 -56.65 -16.77
N ALA A 1082 7.08 -55.80 -15.91
CA ALA A 1082 5.77 -55.16 -16.07
C ALA A 1082 5.96 -53.66 -15.85
N VAL A 1083 5.16 -52.83 -16.52
CA VAL A 1083 5.33 -51.37 -16.59
C VAL A 1083 4.06 -50.68 -16.09
N ALA A 1084 4.23 -49.45 -15.57
CA ALA A 1084 3.20 -48.50 -15.15
C ALA A 1084 2.43 -48.82 -13.84
N ALA A 1085 2.85 -48.12 -12.79
CA ALA A 1085 1.98 -47.57 -11.76
C ALA A 1085 2.48 -46.15 -11.44
N GLU A 1086 1.59 -45.17 -11.33
CA GLU A 1086 1.98 -43.79 -10.99
C GLU A 1086 2.28 -43.66 -9.48
N PRO A 1087 3.27 -42.84 -9.07
CA PRO A 1087 3.48 -42.54 -7.66
C PRO A 1087 2.32 -41.69 -7.11
N SER A 1088 1.69 -42.16 -6.04
CA SER A 1088 0.48 -41.53 -5.50
C SER A 1088 0.78 -40.18 -4.83
N ARG A 1089 0.01 -39.14 -5.18
CA ARG A 1089 0.21 -37.75 -4.72
C ARG A 1089 0.11 -37.55 -3.20
N ALA A 1090 -0.33 -38.56 -2.43
CA ALA A 1090 -0.47 -38.45 -0.97
C ALA A 1090 0.88 -38.47 -0.23
N ALA A 1091 1.85 -39.29 -0.68
CA ALA A 1091 3.07 -39.58 0.09
C ALA A 1091 3.94 -38.34 0.38
N GLY A 1092 4.00 -37.39 -0.55
CA GLY A 1092 4.92 -36.24 -0.47
C GLY A 1092 4.69 -35.30 0.72
N ALA A 1093 3.45 -35.10 1.19
CA ALA A 1093 3.19 -34.24 2.35
C ALA A 1093 3.57 -34.92 3.67
N ALA A 1094 3.31 -36.22 3.82
CA ALA A 1094 3.73 -36.98 4.99
C ALA A 1094 5.27 -37.06 5.07
N ALA A 1095 5.94 -37.18 3.92
CA ALA A 1095 7.40 -37.12 3.86
C ALA A 1095 7.96 -35.73 4.16
N ALA A 1096 7.36 -34.64 3.63
CA ALA A 1096 7.77 -33.27 3.96
C ALA A 1096 7.59 -32.95 5.45
N ALA A 1097 6.48 -33.42 6.04
CA ALA A 1097 6.26 -33.35 7.48
C ALA A 1097 7.36 -34.10 8.24
N GLY A 1098 7.57 -35.39 7.94
CA GLY A 1098 8.60 -36.20 8.60
C GLY A 1098 10.03 -35.65 8.50
N VAL A 1099 10.33 -34.86 7.46
CA VAL A 1099 11.60 -34.16 7.29
C VAL A 1099 11.70 -32.90 8.16
N LEU A 1100 10.69 -32.03 8.16
CA LEU A 1100 10.69 -30.80 8.97
C LEU A 1100 10.45 -31.06 10.47
N THR A 1101 9.76 -32.15 10.81
CA THR A 1101 9.60 -32.62 12.20
C THR A 1101 10.76 -33.49 12.67
N ALA A 1102 11.75 -33.80 11.83
CA ALA A 1102 12.95 -34.48 12.30
C ALA A 1102 13.64 -33.63 13.39
N VAL A 1103 13.83 -34.24 14.55
CA VAL A 1103 14.78 -33.76 15.55
C VAL A 1103 16.17 -33.94 14.97
N ASP A 1104 17.01 -32.93 15.11
CA ASP A 1104 18.40 -33.00 14.64
C ASP A 1104 19.16 -33.96 15.57
N GLU A 1105 19.62 -35.09 15.02
CA GLU A 1105 20.60 -35.95 15.69
C GLU A 1105 21.98 -35.33 15.43
N ASP A 1106 22.45 -34.51 16.37
CA ASP A 1106 23.76 -33.88 16.30
C ASP A 1106 24.87 -34.97 16.28
N GLU A 1107 25.58 -35.10 15.15
CA GLU A 1107 26.75 -35.97 15.07
C GLU A 1107 27.91 -35.35 15.87
N GLU A 1108 28.01 -35.72 17.17
CA GLU A 1108 29.08 -35.34 18.10
C GLU A 1108 30.48 -35.66 17.52
N GLY A 1109 31.08 -34.74 16.77
CA GLY A 1109 32.39 -34.94 16.15
C GLY A 1109 32.78 -34.03 14.98
N VAL A 1110 31.89 -33.17 14.48
CA VAL A 1110 32.24 -32.14 13.48
C VAL A 1110 32.63 -30.85 14.21
N GLU A 1111 33.79 -30.28 13.88
CA GLU A 1111 34.20 -28.96 14.39
C GLU A 1111 33.23 -27.87 13.93
N ASP A 1112 32.74 -27.04 14.86
CA ASP A 1112 31.97 -25.84 14.54
C ASP A 1112 32.77 -24.96 13.57
N ALA A 1113 32.08 -24.43 12.55
CA ALA A 1113 32.69 -23.44 11.66
C ALA A 1113 33.08 -22.21 12.49
N PRO A 1114 34.33 -21.71 12.38
CA PRO A 1114 34.79 -20.61 13.22
C PRO A 1114 33.90 -19.38 13.02
N LEU A 1115 33.55 -18.75 14.14
CA LEU A 1115 32.90 -17.45 14.16
C LEU A 1115 33.73 -16.46 13.31
N PRO A 1116 33.10 -15.62 12.47
CA PRO A 1116 33.80 -14.49 11.86
C PRO A 1116 34.39 -13.59 12.95
N ASP A 1117 35.66 -13.21 12.81
CA ASP A 1117 36.34 -12.34 13.77
C ASP A 1117 35.62 -10.99 13.92
N GLU A 1118 35.72 -10.39 15.11
CA GLU A 1118 35.10 -9.10 15.41
C GLU A 1118 35.62 -7.99 14.47
N PHE A 1119 34.70 -7.13 14.02
CA PHE A 1119 34.94 -6.16 12.95
C PHE A 1119 35.98 -5.10 13.37
N THR A 1120 37.23 -5.32 12.98
CA THR A 1120 38.36 -4.47 13.35
C THR A 1120 38.54 -3.34 12.34
N TYR A 1121 38.42 -2.10 12.82
CA TYR A 1121 38.50 -0.90 11.99
C TYR A 1121 39.95 -0.43 11.86
N GLU A 1122 40.71 -1.04 10.93
CA GLU A 1122 42.02 -0.50 10.56
C GLU A 1122 41.84 0.86 9.87
N THR A 1123 42.24 1.91 10.58
CA THR A 1123 42.32 3.27 10.02
C THR A 1123 43.74 3.46 9.52
N GLU A 1124 43.91 3.58 8.20
CA GLU A 1124 45.18 3.98 7.57
C GLU A 1124 45.48 5.46 7.93
N GLY A 1125 46.07 5.66 9.10
CA GLY A 1125 46.57 6.95 9.56
C GLY A 1125 47.97 7.23 9.02
N GLU A 1126 48.18 8.43 8.49
CA GLU A 1126 49.49 8.92 8.05
C GLU A 1126 50.38 9.22 9.28
N GLU A 1127 51.52 8.54 9.42
CA GLU A 1127 52.64 9.01 10.24
C GLU A 1127 53.96 8.92 9.46
N GLU A 1128 54.65 10.06 9.35
CA GLU A 1128 56.00 10.18 8.77
C GLU A 1128 57.07 10.06 9.87
N GLU A 1129 58.05 9.15 9.72
CA GLU A 1129 59.46 9.33 10.14
C GLU A 1129 60.43 8.35 9.44
#